data_AF-A0A0M0JAQ7-F1
#
_entry.id   AF-A0A0M0JAQ7-F1
#
_cell.length_a   1.000
_cell.length_b   1.000
_cell.length_c   1.000
_cell.angle_alpha   90.00
_cell.angle_beta   90.00
_cell.angle_gamma   90.00
#
_symmetry.space_group_name_H-M   'P 1'
#
loop_
_entity.id
_entity.type
_entity.pdbx_description
1 polymer ?
#
loop_
_entity_poly.entity_id
_entity_poly.type
_entity_poly.pdbx_seq_one_letter_code
_entity_poly.pdbx_strand_id
1 'polypeptide(L)'
;METRVGKVLLLIVTVAEAVNNQWRIVHERRRLVAPISEEAQNRRTLERFTKGHPDNSICWDRDGLDGFINVIDAHQHPVPFGGPEVPFSLYTDWFIQHGTVFSVFMGIGQKITKQNASAPDCCYYMHCPTYDYPVIPSVENDEINAIARLEHYYGKVDHRLHLITSATFPSLQKSEGAKDQLLALWAKYPNTFKWLGEINVFKHALAGNAFFSDFTGPRLTVARVESGELDALFSVIGPKQPNGEQIPAATLHSDMGCDTYHFLPGSGDGVTPLKCEASDEDKRIAQSNHAWWKATLGPFYSGFFDENDYPKSNFREIMHIHVTHAIMDRYPKVKFVWAHVGLSQELATLHPAVHARILEVFFERFSTNLWLDTSWDVLAKQNFVNYDGQPIENLWSSWASEDLTDDALFDMPKWTSARERLDKIWQAKKGLISKTVTTLTGPSHKMAVLLDLMERYPDKFLPGTDYVASFGSHDDFPGYTPLTGAPNNPAHKREDALTDRVTGDGSAAPDLGLDHDRGGCHKTEMTHSEQITDTSSLNMFFNDELFSAMVLGTNFFRVAGLATQFAAPPLCRNDPDTPLPTATVGWKPGAAVATTMQTPTTISTLGTAPARVDARDGAETASVTSLGRLGVPSQAVVPLMLLAVMLLAGLVYRVGVTQGQKSAVDRDYALHQDGAKPLLPS
;
A
#
# COMPACT_ATOMS: atom_id res chain seq x y z
N MET A 1 29.33 45.37 -26.58
CA MET A 1 29.55 43.97 -26.14
C MET A 1 29.14 43.79 -24.68
N GLU A 2 29.44 44.77 -23.80
CA GLU A 2 29.02 44.80 -22.38
C GLU A 2 27.51 44.68 -22.12
N THR A 3 26.66 45.22 -23.00
CA THR A 3 25.19 45.21 -22.82
C THR A 3 24.52 43.86 -23.11
N ARG A 4 25.17 42.97 -23.88
CA ARG A 4 24.64 41.61 -24.13
C ARG A 4 25.06 40.64 -23.04
N VAL A 5 26.30 40.76 -22.53
CA VAL A 5 26.81 39.93 -21.43
C VAL A 5 26.03 40.22 -20.13
N GLY A 6 25.75 41.50 -19.82
CA GLY A 6 24.95 41.87 -18.66
C GLY A 6 23.51 41.34 -18.70
N LYS A 7 22.88 41.29 -19.89
CA LYS A 7 21.52 40.74 -20.06
C LYS A 7 21.47 39.22 -19.94
N VAL A 8 22.49 38.50 -20.43
CA VAL A 8 22.60 37.05 -20.27
C VAL A 8 22.88 36.67 -18.82
N LEU A 9 23.75 37.42 -18.14
CA LEU A 9 24.03 37.19 -16.71
C LEU A 9 22.79 37.43 -15.85
N LEU A 10 22.05 38.51 -16.13
CA LEU A 10 20.78 38.79 -15.45
C LEU A 10 19.79 37.66 -15.68
N LEU A 11 19.60 37.18 -16.91
CA LEU A 11 18.71 36.06 -17.22
C LEU A 11 19.09 34.78 -16.47
N ILE A 12 20.39 34.45 -16.40
CA ILE A 12 20.88 33.27 -15.66
C ILE A 12 20.59 33.40 -14.16
N VAL A 13 20.82 34.58 -13.57
CA VAL A 13 20.51 34.84 -12.16
C VAL A 13 19.01 34.76 -11.90
N THR A 14 18.18 35.34 -12.78
CA THR A 14 16.71 35.30 -12.62
C THR A 14 16.16 33.87 -12.78
N VAL A 15 16.71 33.08 -13.71
CA VAL A 15 16.35 31.66 -13.88
C VAL A 15 16.83 30.84 -12.68
N ALA A 16 18.04 31.07 -12.19
CA ALA A 16 18.56 30.40 -11.00
C ALA A 16 17.75 30.74 -9.73
N GLU A 17 17.34 32.01 -9.56
CA GLU A 17 16.47 32.44 -8.46
C GLU A 17 15.06 31.88 -8.59
N ALA A 18 14.49 31.84 -9.81
CA ALA A 18 13.18 31.24 -10.06
C ALA A 18 13.19 29.73 -9.82
N VAL A 19 14.23 29.02 -10.27
CA VAL A 19 14.44 27.60 -10.01
C VAL A 19 14.62 27.38 -8.51
N ASN A 20 15.44 28.19 -7.81
CA ASN A 20 15.65 28.08 -6.37
C ASN A 20 14.38 28.37 -5.56
N ASN A 21 13.55 29.34 -5.98
CA ASN A 21 12.25 29.60 -5.34
C ASN A 21 11.24 28.49 -5.58
N GLN A 22 11.15 27.94 -6.80
CA GLN A 22 10.32 26.76 -7.05
C GLN A 22 10.84 25.55 -6.26
N TRP A 23 12.15 25.35 -6.21
CA TRP A 23 12.77 24.30 -5.41
C TRP A 23 12.42 24.47 -3.93
N ARG A 24 12.53 25.68 -3.38
CA ARG A 24 12.18 26.00 -2.00
C ARG A 24 10.69 25.81 -1.71
N ILE A 25 9.79 26.24 -2.59
CA ILE A 25 8.34 26.05 -2.42
C ILE A 25 7.98 24.56 -2.49
N VAL A 26 8.60 23.80 -3.39
CA VAL A 26 8.43 22.34 -3.46
C VAL A 26 9.00 21.67 -2.21
N HIS A 27 10.15 22.11 -1.70
CA HIS A 27 10.78 21.54 -0.51
C HIS A 27 10.02 21.91 0.79
N GLU A 28 9.48 23.13 0.88
CA GLU A 28 8.62 23.58 1.97
C GLU A 28 7.26 22.86 1.94
N ARG A 29 6.67 22.63 0.76
CA ARG A 29 5.48 21.76 0.62
C ARG A 29 5.77 20.30 0.99
N ARG A 30 6.91 19.74 0.56
CA ARG A 30 7.34 18.37 0.91
C ARG A 30 7.50 18.17 2.42
N ARG A 31 7.98 19.18 3.14
CA ARG A 31 8.11 19.15 4.62
C ARG A 31 6.78 19.21 5.37
N LEU A 32 5.72 19.71 4.74
CA LEU A 32 4.40 19.81 5.36
C LEU A 32 3.57 18.53 5.21
N VAL A 33 3.93 17.67 4.26
CA VAL A 33 3.14 16.48 3.94
C VAL A 33 3.76 15.20 4.49
N ALA A 34 5.09 15.04 4.47
CA ALA A 34 5.73 13.78 4.85
C ALA A 34 5.46 13.36 6.32
N PRO A 35 5.12 12.09 6.59
CA PRO A 35 4.81 11.59 7.93
C PRO A 35 6.05 11.39 8.80
N ILE A 36 7.25 11.48 8.22
CA ILE A 36 8.53 11.30 8.91
C ILE A 36 9.51 12.43 8.55
N SER A 37 10.45 12.70 9.46
CA SER A 37 11.48 13.73 9.26
C SER A 37 12.46 13.34 8.14
N GLU A 38 13.12 14.34 7.56
CA GLU A 38 14.20 14.13 6.58
C GLU A 38 15.34 13.25 7.14
N GLU A 39 15.65 13.41 8.42
CA GLU A 39 16.65 12.59 9.11
C GLU A 39 16.19 11.13 9.24
N ALA A 40 14.91 10.88 9.54
CA ALA A 40 14.33 9.54 9.56
C ALA A 40 14.34 8.90 8.17
N GLN A 41 14.00 9.66 7.11
CA GLN A 41 14.06 9.20 5.72
C GLN A 41 15.47 8.75 5.32
N ASN A 42 16.49 9.50 5.71
CA ASN A 42 17.88 9.17 5.40
C ASN A 42 18.39 7.91 6.12
N ARG A 43 17.77 7.51 7.23
CA ARG A 43 18.08 6.27 7.97
C ARG A 43 17.31 5.04 7.46
N ARG A 44 16.39 5.22 6.52
CA ARG A 44 15.58 4.15 5.92
C ARG A 44 16.22 3.68 4.61
N THR A 45 17.27 2.88 4.74
CA THR A 45 18.06 2.34 3.61
C THR A 45 17.94 0.83 3.52
N LEU A 46 18.16 0.25 2.33
CA LEU A 46 18.21 -1.21 2.18
C LEU A 46 19.35 -1.85 2.97
N GLU A 47 20.47 -1.15 3.15
CA GLU A 47 21.63 -1.60 3.94
C GLU A 47 21.26 -1.89 5.40
N ARG A 48 20.38 -1.06 5.99
CA ARG A 48 19.88 -1.26 7.36
C ARG A 48 19.03 -2.54 7.51
N PHE A 49 18.51 -3.07 6.42
CA PHE A 49 17.79 -4.35 6.41
C PHE A 49 18.64 -5.48 5.83
N THR A 50 19.83 -5.20 5.28
CA THR A 50 20.64 -6.21 4.60
C THR A 50 21.36 -7.09 5.62
N LYS A 51 21.13 -8.40 5.54
CA LYS A 51 21.71 -9.36 6.47
C LYS A 51 23.23 -9.36 6.38
N GLY A 52 23.89 -9.20 7.53
CA GLY A 52 25.35 -9.15 7.62
C GLY A 52 25.97 -7.79 7.31
N HIS A 53 25.19 -6.80 6.88
CA HIS A 53 25.66 -5.42 6.79
C HIS A 53 25.77 -4.79 8.18
N PRO A 54 26.81 -3.98 8.48
CA PRO A 54 26.96 -3.34 9.80
C PRO A 54 25.72 -2.54 10.24
N ASP A 55 25.09 -1.81 9.32
CA ASP A 55 23.92 -0.97 9.62
C ASP A 55 22.70 -1.78 10.08
N ASN A 56 22.62 -3.07 9.76
CA ASN A 56 21.54 -3.93 10.26
C ASN A 56 21.62 -4.16 11.77
N SER A 57 22.79 -3.93 12.38
CA SER A 57 22.95 -3.97 13.84
C SER A 57 22.53 -2.68 14.55
N ILE A 58 22.31 -1.58 13.80
CA ILE A 58 21.83 -0.32 14.36
C ILE A 58 20.37 -0.49 14.74
N CYS A 59 20.09 -0.33 16.03
CA CYS A 59 18.74 -0.54 16.54
C CYS A 59 17.74 0.47 15.95
N TRP A 60 16.47 0.07 15.92
CA TRP A 60 15.34 0.85 15.45
C TRP A 60 14.64 1.55 16.61
N ASP A 61 14.71 2.88 16.62
CA ASP A 61 14.10 3.75 17.61
C ASP A 61 12.66 4.12 17.21
N ARG A 62 11.71 3.24 17.55
CA ARG A 62 10.31 3.38 17.12
C ARG A 62 9.55 4.55 17.76
N ASP A 63 9.97 4.98 18.95
CA ASP A 63 9.32 6.06 19.70
C ASP A 63 10.03 7.41 19.54
N GLY A 64 11.24 7.41 18.97
CA GLY A 64 12.00 8.61 18.62
C GLY A 64 12.23 8.76 17.12
N LEU A 65 13.49 8.74 16.69
CA LEU A 65 13.88 9.23 15.36
C LEU A 65 13.38 8.36 14.21
N ASP A 66 13.41 7.03 14.35
CA ASP A 66 13.04 6.12 13.25
C ASP A 66 11.51 6.01 13.09
N GLY A 67 10.79 6.18 14.18
CA GLY A 67 9.33 6.24 14.23
C GLY A 67 8.63 4.89 13.99
N PHE A 68 7.30 4.94 13.94
CA PHE A 68 6.44 3.77 13.79
C PHE A 68 5.81 3.63 12.38
N ILE A 69 6.06 4.58 11.48
CA ILE A 69 5.54 4.51 10.10
C ILE A 69 6.11 3.27 9.40
N ASN A 70 5.23 2.52 8.73
CA ASN A 70 5.56 1.29 8.01
C ASN A 70 6.79 1.49 7.10
N VAL A 71 7.75 0.55 7.15
CA VAL A 71 8.82 0.47 6.12
C VAL A 71 8.45 -0.48 4.99
N ILE A 72 7.41 -1.29 5.20
CA ILE A 72 6.88 -2.25 4.23
C ILE A 72 5.53 -1.76 3.76
N ASP A 73 5.31 -1.86 2.46
CA ASP A 73 4.01 -1.65 1.85
C ASP A 73 3.65 -2.80 0.91
N ALA A 74 3.02 -3.83 1.48
CA ALA A 74 2.83 -5.11 0.82
C ALA A 74 1.63 -5.16 -0.15
N HIS A 75 0.87 -4.07 -0.29
CA HIS A 75 -0.33 -4.04 -1.12
C HIS A 75 -0.58 -2.62 -1.65
N GLN A 76 -0.27 -2.40 -2.93
CA GLN A 76 -0.35 -1.09 -3.58
C GLN A 76 -0.73 -1.19 -5.04
N HIS A 77 -1.53 -0.23 -5.52
CA HIS A 77 -2.01 -0.18 -6.91
C HIS A 77 -1.51 1.05 -7.68
N PRO A 78 -0.33 1.00 -8.32
CA PRO A 78 0.17 2.10 -9.14
C PRO A 78 -0.70 2.37 -10.38
N VAL A 79 -1.49 1.40 -10.84
CA VAL A 79 -2.40 1.54 -11.99
C VAL A 79 -3.83 1.38 -11.51
N PRO A 80 -4.73 2.34 -11.80
CA PRO A 80 -6.10 2.32 -11.30
C PRO A 80 -7.02 1.37 -12.08
N PHE A 81 -8.26 1.20 -11.59
CA PHE A 81 -9.33 0.48 -12.29
C PHE A 81 -9.63 1.08 -13.67
N GLY A 82 -9.52 2.41 -13.78
CA GLY A 82 -9.63 3.18 -15.01
C GLY A 82 -8.98 4.56 -14.84
N GLY A 83 -8.81 5.29 -15.94
CA GLY A 83 -8.11 6.57 -15.95
C GLY A 83 -6.58 6.44 -15.94
N PRO A 84 -5.85 7.57 -15.99
CA PRO A 84 -4.40 7.57 -16.09
C PRO A 84 -3.75 7.21 -14.75
N GLU A 85 -2.66 6.46 -14.81
CA GLU A 85 -1.80 6.16 -13.66
C GLU A 85 -1.03 7.39 -13.17
N VAL A 86 -0.62 7.38 -11.90
CA VAL A 86 0.39 8.32 -11.41
C VAL A 86 1.74 7.96 -12.04
N PRO A 87 2.50 8.93 -12.61
CA PRO A 87 3.80 8.65 -13.20
C PRO A 87 4.73 7.89 -12.24
N PHE A 88 5.34 6.82 -12.73
CA PHE A 88 6.12 5.87 -11.92
C PHE A 88 7.17 6.54 -11.00
N SER A 89 7.94 7.49 -11.53
CA SER A 89 8.96 8.19 -10.75
C SER A 89 8.35 9.05 -9.65
N LEU A 90 7.19 9.67 -9.92
CA LEU A 90 6.49 10.47 -8.92
C LEU A 90 5.95 9.59 -7.79
N TYR A 91 5.38 8.44 -8.13
CA TYR A 91 4.83 7.52 -7.13
C TYR A 91 5.93 6.90 -6.25
N THR A 92 7.04 6.47 -6.85
CA THR A 92 8.20 5.94 -6.11
C THR A 92 8.91 7.02 -5.27
N ASP A 93 8.91 8.28 -5.71
CA ASP A 93 9.37 9.41 -4.90
C ASP A 93 8.51 9.58 -3.64
N TRP A 94 7.18 9.38 -3.72
CA TRP A 94 6.31 9.44 -2.54
C TRP A 94 6.60 8.31 -1.55
N PHE A 95 6.83 7.08 -2.03
CA PHE A 95 7.22 5.95 -1.18
C PHE A 95 8.47 6.26 -0.36
N ILE A 96 9.51 6.72 -1.03
CA ILE A 96 10.79 7.03 -0.38
C ILE A 96 10.62 8.18 0.61
N GLN A 97 9.90 9.24 0.21
CA GLN A 97 9.66 10.41 1.08
C GLN A 97 8.82 10.05 2.31
N HIS A 98 7.89 9.11 2.19
CA HIS A 98 7.01 8.71 3.29
C HIS A 98 7.57 7.56 4.13
N GLY A 99 8.75 7.05 3.76
CA GLY A 99 9.51 6.08 4.57
C GLY A 99 9.32 4.62 4.19
N THR A 100 8.69 4.33 3.06
CA THR A 100 8.59 2.98 2.51
C THR A 100 9.94 2.55 1.92
N VAL A 101 10.43 1.39 2.35
CA VAL A 101 11.70 0.78 1.92
C VAL A 101 11.44 -0.46 1.07
N PHE A 102 10.36 -1.19 1.32
CA PHE A 102 9.97 -2.36 0.54
C PHE A 102 8.52 -2.23 0.11
N SER A 103 8.21 -2.56 -1.14
CA SER A 103 6.82 -2.57 -1.59
C SER A 103 6.52 -3.65 -2.64
N VAL A 104 5.27 -4.09 -2.66
CA VAL A 104 4.70 -4.92 -3.73
C VAL A 104 3.83 -4.04 -4.61
N PHE A 105 4.24 -3.86 -5.86
CA PHE A 105 3.42 -3.25 -6.89
C PHE A 105 2.45 -4.28 -7.48
N MET A 106 1.19 -4.15 -7.08
CA MET A 106 0.06 -4.89 -7.63
C MET A 106 -0.63 -4.04 -8.67
N GLY A 107 -0.75 -4.49 -9.91
CA GLY A 107 -1.74 -3.88 -10.80
C GLY A 107 -3.15 -4.00 -10.22
N ILE A 108 -4.11 -3.29 -10.80
CA ILE A 108 -5.51 -3.70 -10.71
C ILE A 108 -5.77 -4.57 -11.93
N GLY A 109 -5.73 -5.89 -11.75
CA GLY A 109 -5.81 -6.85 -12.84
C GLY A 109 -7.16 -6.91 -13.53
N GLN A 110 -8.18 -6.22 -12.99
CA GLN A 110 -9.53 -6.18 -13.50
C GLN A 110 -9.96 -4.74 -13.81
N LYS A 111 -9.85 -4.35 -15.09
CA LYS A 111 -10.12 -2.97 -15.55
C LYS A 111 -11.62 -2.75 -15.77
N ILE A 112 -12.07 -1.53 -15.49
CA ILE A 112 -13.44 -1.11 -15.85
C ILE A 112 -13.51 -0.92 -17.36
N THR A 113 -14.42 -1.64 -18.02
CA THR A 113 -14.58 -1.60 -19.47
C THR A 113 -15.98 -1.11 -19.83
N LYS A 114 -16.10 -0.05 -20.63
CA LYS A 114 -17.40 0.47 -21.07
C LYS A 114 -17.97 -0.39 -22.20
N GLN A 115 -19.21 -0.87 -22.06
CA GLN A 115 -19.92 -1.58 -23.13
C GLN A 115 -20.49 -0.61 -24.19
N ASN A 116 -20.80 0.62 -23.78
CA ASN A 116 -21.27 1.70 -24.66
C ASN A 116 -20.19 2.77 -24.80
N ALA A 117 -19.68 2.96 -26.02
CA ALA A 117 -18.63 3.94 -26.31
C ALA A 117 -19.04 5.40 -26.02
N SER A 118 -20.34 5.71 -26.07
CA SER A 118 -20.86 7.05 -25.78
C SER A 118 -21.04 7.33 -24.28
N ALA A 119 -20.83 6.33 -23.42
CA ALA A 119 -20.99 6.47 -21.98
C ALA A 119 -19.76 7.18 -21.37
N PRO A 120 -19.93 7.98 -20.29
CA PRO A 120 -18.84 8.71 -19.65
C PRO A 120 -17.73 7.78 -19.16
N ASP A 121 -16.49 8.29 -19.10
CA ASP A 121 -15.37 7.55 -18.53
C ASP A 121 -15.43 7.50 -17.00
N CYS A 122 -14.85 6.44 -16.43
CA CYS A 122 -14.83 6.17 -14.99
C CYS A 122 -13.43 5.75 -14.57
N CYS A 123 -12.93 6.35 -13.49
CA CYS A 123 -11.64 6.01 -12.90
C CYS A 123 -11.76 4.99 -11.75
N TYR A 124 -12.95 4.89 -11.14
CA TYR A 124 -13.21 4.24 -9.87
C TYR A 124 -14.54 3.48 -9.96
N TYR A 125 -14.55 2.25 -9.44
CA TYR A 125 -15.65 1.30 -9.66
C TYR A 125 -16.98 1.79 -9.07
N MET A 126 -16.95 2.50 -7.94
CA MET A 126 -18.16 3.07 -7.32
C MET A 126 -18.78 4.22 -8.13
N HIS A 127 -18.03 4.86 -9.04
CA HIS A 127 -18.60 5.93 -9.87
C HIS A 127 -19.50 5.38 -10.98
N CYS A 128 -19.35 4.11 -11.36
CA CYS A 128 -20.10 3.48 -12.45
C CYS A 128 -20.51 2.05 -12.08
N PRO A 129 -21.31 1.86 -11.02
CA PRO A 129 -21.64 0.54 -10.47
C PRO A 129 -22.78 -0.10 -11.28
N THR A 130 -22.49 -0.44 -12.54
CA THR A 130 -23.47 -1.00 -13.49
C THR A 130 -22.81 -2.07 -14.37
N TYR A 131 -23.64 -2.97 -14.91
CA TYR A 131 -23.22 -4.02 -15.84
C TYR A 131 -22.85 -3.49 -17.24
N ASP A 132 -23.08 -2.19 -17.52
CA ASP A 132 -22.53 -1.50 -18.69
C ASP A 132 -21.04 -1.15 -18.52
N TYR A 133 -20.53 -1.28 -17.29
CA TYR A 133 -19.14 -1.02 -16.91
C TYR A 133 -18.56 -2.25 -16.19
N PRO A 134 -18.54 -3.44 -16.83
CA PRO A 134 -18.00 -4.62 -16.22
C PRO A 134 -16.51 -4.46 -15.90
N VAL A 135 -16.09 -5.06 -14.79
CA VAL A 135 -14.67 -5.30 -14.53
C VAL A 135 -14.22 -6.53 -15.30
N ILE A 136 -13.19 -6.39 -16.13
CA ILE A 136 -12.69 -7.47 -16.98
C ILE A 136 -11.23 -7.76 -16.64
N PRO A 137 -10.92 -9.01 -16.23
CA PRO A 137 -9.55 -9.51 -16.13
C PRO A 137 -8.72 -9.23 -17.38
N SER A 138 -7.57 -8.56 -17.22
CA SER A 138 -6.69 -8.21 -18.34
C SER A 138 -5.22 -8.16 -17.93
N VAL A 139 -4.35 -8.75 -18.75
CA VAL A 139 -2.89 -8.71 -18.58
C VAL A 139 -2.31 -7.30 -18.76
N GLU A 140 -3.06 -6.38 -19.35
CA GLU A 140 -2.57 -5.05 -19.78
C GLU A 140 -1.93 -4.26 -18.63
N ASN A 141 -2.58 -4.20 -17.46
CA ASN A 141 -2.05 -3.47 -16.31
C ASN A 141 -0.77 -4.12 -15.75
N ASP A 142 -0.66 -5.45 -15.84
CA ASP A 142 0.55 -6.17 -15.46
C ASP A 142 1.70 -5.88 -16.44
N GLU A 143 1.42 -5.77 -17.74
CA GLU A 143 2.41 -5.37 -18.74
C GLU A 143 2.91 -3.93 -18.54
N ILE A 144 1.99 -2.98 -18.26
CA ILE A 144 2.33 -1.58 -17.95
C ILE A 144 3.28 -1.53 -16.75
N ASN A 145 2.96 -2.25 -15.68
CA ASN A 145 3.81 -2.32 -14.49
C ASN A 145 5.17 -2.94 -14.76
N ALA A 146 5.23 -3.99 -15.58
CA ALA A 146 6.48 -4.62 -15.98
C ALA A 146 7.36 -3.65 -16.78
N ILE A 147 6.79 -2.95 -17.77
CA ILE A 147 7.50 -1.95 -18.57
C ILE A 147 7.99 -0.81 -17.68
N ALA A 148 7.12 -0.24 -16.85
CA ALA A 148 7.48 0.87 -15.97
C ALA A 148 8.64 0.50 -15.03
N ARG A 149 8.60 -0.71 -14.44
CA ARG A 149 9.71 -1.24 -13.64
C ARG A 149 11.00 -1.38 -14.45
N LEU A 150 10.95 -2.01 -15.62
CA LEU A 150 12.16 -2.27 -16.42
C LEU A 150 12.78 -0.97 -16.93
N GLU A 151 11.95 0.00 -17.33
CA GLU A 151 12.41 1.27 -17.88
C GLU A 151 12.89 2.25 -16.81
N HIS A 152 12.22 2.31 -15.67
CA HIS A 152 12.43 3.37 -14.68
C HIS A 152 13.10 2.90 -13.39
N TYR A 153 12.98 1.64 -12.99
CA TYR A 153 13.50 1.17 -11.70
C TYR A 153 14.92 0.57 -11.79
N TYR A 154 15.15 -0.40 -12.68
CA TYR A 154 16.40 -1.17 -12.69
C TYR A 154 17.61 -0.29 -13.03
N GLY A 155 18.47 -0.05 -12.03
CA GLY A 155 19.69 0.77 -12.15
C GLY A 155 19.44 2.29 -12.21
N LYS A 156 18.24 2.76 -11.91
CA LYS A 156 17.82 4.17 -12.07
C LYS A 156 17.06 4.74 -10.88
N VAL A 157 16.39 3.90 -10.09
CA VAL A 157 15.77 4.32 -8.82
C VAL A 157 16.77 4.18 -7.68
N ASP A 158 16.61 5.08 -6.72
CA ASP A 158 17.33 5.14 -5.47
C ASP A 158 17.44 3.75 -4.79
N HIS A 159 18.65 3.43 -4.31
CA HIS A 159 18.93 2.20 -3.55
C HIS A 159 18.19 2.13 -2.19
N ARG A 160 17.31 3.07 -1.88
CA ARG A 160 16.43 3.08 -0.71
C ARG A 160 15.16 2.25 -0.85
N LEU A 161 14.73 1.88 -2.07
CA LEU A 161 13.47 1.18 -2.30
C LEU A 161 13.70 -0.18 -2.96
N HIS A 162 13.15 -1.26 -2.39
CA HIS A 162 13.08 -2.60 -2.99
C HIS A 162 11.66 -2.90 -3.47
N LEU A 163 11.48 -3.02 -4.78
CA LEU A 163 10.17 -3.28 -5.40
C LEU A 163 10.02 -4.74 -5.84
N ILE A 164 8.87 -5.32 -5.52
CA ILE A 164 8.37 -6.58 -6.07
C ILE A 164 7.20 -6.26 -7.00
N THR A 165 7.14 -6.90 -8.16
CA THR A 165 6.00 -6.75 -9.08
C THR A 165 5.12 -7.98 -8.98
N SER A 166 3.81 -7.74 -8.93
CA SER A 166 2.78 -8.77 -8.93
C SER A 166 2.11 -8.87 -10.29
N ALA A 167 1.76 -10.09 -10.70
CA ALA A 167 0.76 -10.29 -11.76
C ALA A 167 -0.61 -10.34 -11.09
N THR A 168 -1.63 -9.76 -11.72
CA THR A 168 -2.89 -9.44 -11.05
C THR A 168 -4.13 -9.80 -11.83
N PHE A 169 -4.01 -10.00 -13.14
CA PHE A 169 -5.13 -10.36 -13.99
C PHE A 169 -5.88 -11.65 -13.63
N PRO A 170 -5.30 -12.73 -13.05
CA PRO A 170 -6.03 -13.99 -12.92
C PRO A 170 -7.31 -13.86 -12.07
N SER A 171 -8.41 -14.35 -12.63
CA SER A 171 -9.71 -14.47 -11.96
C SER A 171 -9.99 -15.93 -11.61
N LEU A 172 -10.50 -16.20 -10.41
CA LEU A 172 -10.87 -17.57 -10.02
C LEU A 172 -12.30 -17.94 -10.43
N GLN A 173 -13.14 -16.96 -10.77
CA GLN A 173 -14.49 -17.21 -11.29
C GLN A 173 -14.42 -17.81 -12.70
N LYS A 174 -13.35 -17.50 -13.45
CA LYS A 174 -13.05 -17.99 -14.80
C LYS A 174 -11.54 -18.08 -15.00
N SER A 175 -10.99 -19.24 -14.67
CA SER A 175 -9.55 -19.48 -14.65
C SER A 175 -8.99 -20.09 -15.94
N GLU A 176 -9.87 -20.42 -16.91
CA GLU A 176 -9.49 -21.04 -18.17
C GLU A 176 -8.51 -20.15 -18.95
N GLY A 177 -7.37 -20.72 -19.33
CA GLY A 177 -6.31 -20.00 -20.06
C GLY A 177 -5.41 -19.11 -19.20
N ALA A 178 -5.74 -18.87 -17.91
CA ALA A 178 -4.94 -18.00 -17.04
C ALA A 178 -3.50 -18.51 -16.86
N LYS A 179 -3.30 -19.84 -16.82
CA LYS A 179 -1.97 -20.46 -16.81
C LYS A 179 -1.14 -20.06 -18.03
N ASP A 180 -1.70 -20.21 -19.23
CA ASP A 180 -0.97 -19.95 -20.47
C ASP A 180 -0.66 -18.45 -20.63
N GLN A 181 -1.59 -17.59 -20.19
CA GLN A 181 -1.36 -16.15 -20.11
C GLN A 181 -0.24 -15.79 -19.12
N LEU A 182 -0.19 -16.41 -17.93
CA LEU A 182 0.90 -16.22 -16.97
C LEU A 182 2.25 -16.66 -17.55
N LEU A 183 2.30 -17.84 -18.17
CA LEU A 183 3.51 -18.36 -18.80
C LEU A 183 4.00 -17.45 -19.94
N ALA A 184 3.08 -16.91 -20.75
CA ALA A 184 3.40 -15.96 -21.80
C ALA A 184 3.93 -14.63 -21.23
N LEU A 185 3.31 -14.13 -20.16
CA LEU A 185 3.73 -12.91 -19.47
C LEU A 185 5.16 -13.06 -18.90
N TRP A 186 5.47 -14.18 -18.25
CA TRP A 186 6.81 -14.45 -17.72
C TRP A 186 7.86 -14.67 -18.81
N ALA A 187 7.49 -15.32 -19.91
CA ALA A 187 8.39 -15.46 -21.06
C ALA A 187 8.73 -14.09 -21.69
N LYS A 188 7.76 -13.17 -21.72
CA LYS A 188 7.94 -11.80 -22.22
C LYS A 188 8.75 -10.93 -21.25
N TYR A 189 8.56 -11.09 -19.94
CA TYR A 189 9.19 -10.29 -18.89
C TYR A 189 9.91 -11.17 -17.84
N PRO A 190 11.00 -11.87 -18.23
CA PRO A 190 11.67 -12.83 -17.36
C PRO A 190 12.17 -12.17 -16.06
N ASN A 191 12.01 -12.87 -14.93
CA ASN A 191 12.42 -12.39 -13.60
C ASN A 191 11.72 -11.12 -13.07
N THR A 192 10.63 -10.69 -13.69
CA THR A 192 9.94 -9.44 -13.29
C THR A 192 8.92 -9.68 -12.18
N PHE A 193 8.07 -10.70 -12.35
CA PHE A 193 6.97 -10.99 -11.43
C PHE A 193 7.44 -11.96 -10.34
N LYS A 194 7.29 -11.56 -9.06
CA LYS A 194 7.64 -12.38 -7.89
C LYS A 194 6.50 -12.46 -6.87
N TRP A 195 5.31 -12.07 -7.29
CA TRP A 195 4.09 -12.10 -6.50
C TRP A 195 2.90 -12.31 -7.44
N LEU A 196 1.80 -12.86 -6.92
CA LEU A 196 0.52 -12.91 -7.60
C LEU A 196 -0.52 -12.23 -6.69
N GLY A 197 -1.37 -11.33 -7.16
CA GLY A 197 -2.11 -10.46 -6.24
C GLY A 197 -3.27 -9.73 -6.91
N GLU A 198 -4.25 -9.28 -6.13
CA GLU A 198 -5.66 -9.09 -6.52
C GLU A 198 -6.34 -10.33 -7.13
N ILE A 199 -5.97 -11.55 -6.69
CA ILE A 199 -6.71 -12.75 -7.09
C ILE A 199 -8.03 -12.77 -6.32
N ASN A 200 -9.13 -12.58 -7.04
CA ASN A 200 -10.44 -12.49 -6.43
C ASN A 200 -11.09 -13.88 -6.31
N VAL A 201 -11.26 -14.36 -5.09
CA VAL A 201 -12.23 -15.43 -4.74
C VAL A 201 -13.63 -14.80 -4.67
N PHE A 202 -13.73 -13.67 -3.96
CA PHE A 202 -14.92 -12.84 -3.80
C PHE A 202 -14.46 -11.41 -3.48
N LYS A 203 -14.74 -10.46 -4.37
CA LYS A 203 -14.50 -9.02 -4.13
C LYS A 203 -15.83 -8.29 -4.20
N HIS A 204 -16.44 -8.05 -3.05
CA HIS A 204 -17.82 -7.54 -2.97
C HIS A 204 -17.95 -6.14 -3.58
N ALA A 205 -16.90 -5.33 -3.43
CA ALA A 205 -16.75 -4.02 -4.03
C ALA A 205 -17.02 -4.01 -5.55
N LEU A 206 -16.76 -5.12 -6.25
CA LEU A 206 -16.91 -5.23 -7.70
C LEU A 206 -18.23 -5.89 -8.14
N ALA A 207 -19.09 -6.32 -7.21
CA ALA A 207 -20.34 -7.00 -7.55
C ALA A 207 -21.25 -6.13 -8.44
N GLY A 208 -21.29 -4.81 -8.19
CA GLY A 208 -21.98 -3.81 -9.00
C GLY A 208 -21.45 -3.69 -10.44
N ASN A 209 -20.22 -4.11 -10.68
CA ASN A 209 -19.53 -4.07 -11.98
C ASN A 209 -19.50 -5.46 -12.64
N ALA A 210 -20.61 -6.19 -12.53
CA ALA A 210 -20.82 -7.49 -13.18
C ALA A 210 -19.78 -8.57 -12.81
N PHE A 211 -19.18 -8.50 -11.62
CA PHE A 211 -18.11 -9.42 -11.21
C PHE A 211 -18.54 -10.88 -11.07
N PHE A 212 -19.84 -11.19 -10.99
CA PHE A 212 -20.37 -12.57 -10.99
C PHE A 212 -21.22 -12.90 -12.24
N SER A 213 -20.95 -12.23 -13.36
CA SER A 213 -21.67 -12.40 -14.61
C SER A 213 -20.87 -13.21 -15.63
N ASP A 214 -21.37 -13.36 -16.86
CA ASP A 214 -20.67 -14.04 -17.95
C ASP A 214 -19.31 -13.40 -18.32
N PHE A 215 -19.10 -12.12 -17.97
CA PHE A 215 -17.83 -11.43 -18.22
C PHE A 215 -16.67 -12.04 -17.41
N THR A 216 -16.93 -12.40 -16.16
CA THR A 216 -15.94 -12.85 -15.18
C THR A 216 -16.12 -14.29 -14.74
N GLY A 217 -17.30 -14.88 -14.99
CA GLY A 217 -17.68 -16.24 -14.62
C GLY A 217 -18.65 -16.30 -13.44
N PRO A 218 -19.35 -17.43 -13.26
CA PRO A 218 -20.20 -17.63 -12.10
C PRO A 218 -19.36 -17.68 -10.82
N ARG A 219 -20.04 -17.41 -9.70
CA ARG A 219 -19.50 -17.59 -8.35
C ARG A 219 -18.71 -18.90 -8.22
N LEU A 220 -17.49 -18.83 -7.69
CA LEU A 220 -16.68 -20.00 -7.38
C LEU A 220 -17.30 -20.75 -6.19
N THR A 221 -17.35 -22.09 -6.27
CA THR A 221 -17.92 -22.94 -5.22
C THR A 221 -16.88 -23.93 -4.70
N VAL A 222 -17.11 -24.49 -3.52
CA VAL A 222 -16.26 -25.55 -2.95
C VAL A 222 -16.14 -26.73 -3.92
N ALA A 223 -17.26 -27.17 -4.52
CA ALA A 223 -17.26 -28.27 -5.48
C ALA A 223 -16.37 -28.00 -6.71
N ARG A 224 -16.35 -26.76 -7.22
CA ARG A 224 -15.47 -26.36 -8.33
C ARG A 224 -14.00 -26.43 -7.93
N VAL A 225 -13.65 -25.93 -6.74
CA VAL A 225 -12.28 -26.05 -6.20
C VAL A 225 -11.88 -27.52 -6.04
N GLU A 226 -12.72 -28.34 -5.43
CA GLU A 226 -12.45 -29.76 -5.17
C GLU A 226 -12.34 -30.60 -6.45
N SER A 227 -13.07 -30.22 -7.51
CA SER A 227 -12.99 -30.88 -8.82
C SER A 227 -11.62 -30.73 -9.50
N GLY A 228 -10.79 -29.80 -9.03
CA GLY A 228 -9.48 -29.49 -9.61
C GLY A 228 -9.52 -28.49 -10.75
N GLU A 229 -10.62 -27.74 -10.89
CA GLU A 229 -10.76 -26.70 -11.92
C GLU A 229 -9.60 -25.68 -11.89
N LEU A 230 -9.12 -25.31 -10.70
CA LEU A 230 -8.06 -24.33 -10.51
C LEU A 230 -6.64 -24.94 -10.55
N ASP A 231 -6.49 -26.26 -10.71
CA ASP A 231 -5.20 -26.95 -10.59
C ASP A 231 -4.20 -26.47 -11.64
N ALA A 232 -4.65 -26.18 -12.86
CA ALA A 232 -3.79 -25.65 -13.91
C ALA A 232 -3.18 -24.31 -13.51
N LEU A 233 -3.98 -23.39 -12.96
CA LEU A 233 -3.52 -22.08 -12.50
C LEU A 233 -2.55 -22.23 -11.32
N PHE A 234 -2.91 -22.99 -10.29
CA PHE A 234 -2.05 -23.15 -9.10
C PHE A 234 -0.83 -24.05 -9.32
N SER A 235 -0.78 -24.84 -10.41
CA SER A 235 0.41 -25.61 -10.79
C SER A 235 1.63 -24.75 -11.11
N VAL A 236 1.41 -23.47 -11.40
CA VAL A 236 2.48 -22.50 -11.72
C VAL A 236 2.70 -21.46 -10.62
N ILE A 237 2.15 -21.68 -9.42
CA ILE A 237 2.27 -20.79 -8.24
C ILE A 237 2.95 -21.55 -7.09
N GLY A 238 3.76 -20.88 -6.27
CA GLY A 238 4.48 -21.48 -5.14
C GLY A 238 6.01 -21.58 -5.32
N PRO A 239 6.71 -22.35 -4.47
CA PRO A 239 8.16 -22.42 -4.47
C PRO A 239 8.69 -23.15 -5.71
N LYS A 240 9.74 -22.57 -6.33
CA LYS A 240 10.49 -23.04 -7.52
C LYS A 240 9.62 -23.71 -8.60
N GLN A 241 9.21 -22.88 -9.55
CA GLN A 241 8.37 -23.25 -10.68
C GLN A 241 9.10 -24.11 -11.72
N PRO A 242 8.38 -24.88 -12.56
CA PRO A 242 8.97 -25.66 -13.65
C PRO A 242 9.76 -24.82 -14.66
N ASN A 243 9.38 -23.55 -14.84
CA ASN A 243 10.11 -22.57 -15.67
C ASN A 243 11.36 -22.00 -14.97
N GLY A 244 11.66 -22.44 -13.75
CA GLY A 244 12.78 -21.96 -12.92
C GLY A 244 12.50 -20.70 -12.10
N GLU A 245 11.34 -20.05 -12.29
CA GLU A 245 10.97 -18.85 -11.53
C GLU A 245 10.49 -19.19 -10.11
N GLN A 246 10.37 -18.17 -9.25
CA GLN A 246 9.87 -18.32 -7.89
C GLN A 246 8.78 -17.27 -7.67
N ILE A 247 7.54 -17.74 -7.50
CA ILE A 247 6.42 -16.90 -7.07
C ILE A 247 5.99 -17.45 -5.73
N PRO A 248 6.61 -16.95 -4.64
CA PRO A 248 6.43 -17.54 -3.34
C PRO A 248 5.02 -17.28 -2.77
N ALA A 249 4.35 -16.20 -3.19
CA ALA A 249 3.13 -15.72 -2.53
C ALA A 249 2.02 -15.30 -3.50
N ALA A 250 0.77 -15.47 -3.04
CA ALA A 250 -0.46 -15.09 -3.72
C ALA A 250 -1.38 -14.30 -2.77
N THR A 251 -1.76 -13.07 -3.12
CA THR A 251 -2.76 -12.27 -2.40
C THR A 251 -4.16 -12.59 -2.91
N LEU A 252 -5.04 -13.01 -2.00
CA LEU A 252 -6.43 -13.36 -2.26
C LEU A 252 -7.38 -12.29 -1.69
N HIS A 253 -8.27 -11.78 -2.52
CA HIS A 253 -9.51 -11.14 -2.05
C HIS A 253 -10.58 -12.18 -1.87
N SER A 254 -11.02 -12.35 -0.64
CA SER A 254 -12.14 -13.22 -0.30
C SER A 254 -12.89 -12.55 0.82
N ASP A 255 -13.68 -11.57 0.45
CA ASP A 255 -14.31 -10.67 1.40
C ASP A 255 -15.37 -11.44 2.20
N MET A 256 -15.20 -11.48 3.51
CA MET A 256 -16.30 -11.64 4.45
C MET A 256 -17.19 -10.40 4.31
N GLY A 257 -18.47 -10.57 4.55
CA GLY A 257 -19.41 -9.49 4.55
C GLY A 257 -20.06 -9.24 3.22
N CYS A 258 -20.71 -8.09 3.18
CA CYS A 258 -21.56 -7.67 2.11
C CYS A 258 -21.33 -6.19 1.88
N ASP A 259 -20.70 -5.85 0.76
CA ASP A 259 -20.68 -4.44 0.36
C ASP A 259 -22.10 -4.03 -0.05
N THR A 260 -22.79 -3.38 0.87
CA THR A 260 -24.04 -2.74 0.61
C THR A 260 -23.81 -1.42 -0.09
N TYR A 261 -24.27 -1.32 -1.34
CA TYR A 261 -24.32 -0.06 -2.08
C TYR A 261 -25.41 0.89 -1.54
N HIS A 262 -25.64 0.93 -0.21
CA HIS A 262 -26.67 1.75 0.44
C HIS A 262 -26.53 3.25 0.17
N PHE A 263 -25.32 3.70 -0.20
CA PHE A 263 -25.02 5.07 -0.59
C PHE A 263 -25.37 5.40 -2.05
N LEU A 264 -25.74 4.39 -2.84
CA LEU A 264 -26.21 4.54 -4.22
C LEU A 264 -27.72 4.30 -4.23
N PRO A 265 -28.53 5.34 -4.00
CA PRO A 265 -29.97 5.19 -4.18
C PRO A 265 -30.22 4.74 -5.64
N GLY A 266 -30.91 3.61 -5.81
CA GLY A 266 -31.06 2.97 -7.11
C GLY A 266 -29.85 2.14 -7.59
N SER A 267 -29.08 1.53 -6.66
CA SER A 267 -28.04 0.54 -7.00
C SER A 267 -28.70 -0.71 -7.62
N GLY A 268 -28.83 -0.64 -8.93
CA GLY A 268 -29.68 -1.48 -9.75
C GLY A 268 -30.36 -0.57 -10.75
N ASP A 269 -30.06 -0.77 -12.02
CA ASP A 269 -30.75 -0.26 -13.22
C ASP A 269 -32.28 -0.50 -13.26
N GLY A 270 -32.92 -0.83 -12.13
CA GLY A 270 -34.28 -1.34 -12.04
C GLY A 270 -34.40 -2.81 -12.47
N VAL A 271 -33.32 -3.46 -12.91
CA VAL A 271 -33.31 -4.84 -13.42
C VAL A 271 -32.59 -5.81 -12.47
N THR A 272 -31.57 -5.36 -11.73
CA THR A 272 -30.76 -6.26 -10.90
C THR A 272 -30.75 -5.88 -9.43
N PRO A 273 -31.29 -6.71 -8.51
CA PRO A 273 -31.06 -6.52 -7.09
C PRO A 273 -29.60 -6.88 -6.79
N LEU A 274 -28.76 -5.89 -6.53
CA LEU A 274 -27.44 -6.06 -5.90
C LEU A 274 -27.61 -6.47 -4.41
N LYS A 275 -28.48 -7.46 -4.17
CA LYS A 275 -28.80 -7.95 -2.84
C LYS A 275 -27.67 -8.87 -2.42
N CYS A 276 -26.87 -8.42 -1.47
CA CYS A 276 -25.92 -9.29 -0.81
C CYS A 276 -26.66 -10.27 0.09
N GLU A 277 -27.15 -11.35 -0.51
CA GLU A 277 -27.87 -12.42 0.15
C GLU A 277 -27.24 -13.76 -0.26
N ALA A 278 -27.14 -14.68 0.69
CA ALA A 278 -26.82 -16.07 0.37
C ALA A 278 -28.04 -16.70 -0.32
N SER A 279 -27.83 -17.29 -1.51
CA SER A 279 -28.90 -17.99 -2.24
C SER A 279 -29.42 -19.18 -1.43
N ASP A 280 -30.65 -19.63 -1.68
CA ASP A 280 -31.18 -20.84 -1.03
C ASP A 280 -30.35 -22.09 -1.34
N GLU A 281 -29.72 -22.13 -2.52
CA GLU A 281 -28.78 -23.19 -2.88
C GLU A 281 -27.51 -23.13 -2.00
N ASP A 282 -26.88 -21.96 -1.88
CA ASP A 282 -25.73 -21.75 -1.00
C ASP A 282 -26.07 -22.12 0.46
N LYS A 283 -27.28 -21.77 0.92
CA LYS A 283 -27.75 -22.10 2.26
C LYS A 283 -27.93 -23.60 2.48
N ARG A 284 -28.52 -24.32 1.51
CA ARG A 284 -28.65 -25.78 1.57
C ARG A 284 -27.29 -26.48 1.55
N ILE A 285 -26.33 -25.96 0.77
CA ILE A 285 -24.95 -26.45 0.77
C ILE A 285 -24.29 -26.21 2.13
N ALA A 286 -24.52 -25.05 2.76
CA ALA A 286 -24.01 -24.79 4.10
C ALA A 286 -24.66 -25.69 5.17
N GLN A 287 -25.97 -25.93 5.07
CA GLN A 287 -26.72 -26.86 5.93
C GLN A 287 -26.19 -28.30 5.82
N SER A 288 -25.94 -28.79 4.60
CA SER A 288 -25.38 -30.13 4.42
C SER A 288 -23.95 -30.24 4.98
N ASN A 289 -23.20 -29.14 5.00
CA ASN A 289 -21.86 -29.03 5.56
C ASN A 289 -21.82 -28.46 6.99
N HIS A 290 -22.90 -28.55 7.76
CA HIS A 290 -23.02 -27.95 9.09
C HIS A 290 -21.90 -28.39 10.06
N ALA A 291 -21.36 -29.60 9.93
CA ALA A 291 -20.26 -30.09 10.76
C ALA A 291 -19.00 -29.21 10.63
N TRP A 292 -18.67 -28.78 9.40
CA TRP A 292 -17.56 -27.87 9.16
C TRP A 292 -17.82 -26.50 9.79
N TRP A 293 -19.03 -25.96 9.62
CA TRP A 293 -19.43 -24.68 10.19
C TRP A 293 -19.44 -24.70 11.72
N LYS A 294 -19.91 -25.78 12.36
CA LYS A 294 -19.84 -25.97 13.81
C LYS A 294 -18.39 -25.97 14.30
N ALA A 295 -17.47 -26.64 13.59
CA ALA A 295 -16.06 -26.65 13.94
C ALA A 295 -15.38 -25.27 13.76
N THR A 296 -15.76 -24.54 12.72
CA THR A 296 -15.19 -23.22 12.41
C THR A 296 -15.71 -22.13 13.35
N LEU A 297 -17.04 -22.01 13.52
CA LEU A 297 -17.67 -20.96 14.33
C LEU A 297 -17.69 -21.30 15.82
N GLY A 298 -17.64 -22.58 16.18
CA GLY A 298 -17.66 -23.03 17.56
C GLY A 298 -18.89 -22.50 18.31
N PRO A 299 -18.73 -21.83 19.46
CA PRO A 299 -19.85 -21.26 20.22
C PRO A 299 -20.71 -20.27 19.43
N PHE A 300 -20.14 -19.58 18.44
CA PHE A 300 -20.86 -18.60 17.61
C PHE A 300 -21.71 -19.23 16.52
N TYR A 301 -21.70 -20.56 16.35
CA TYR A 301 -22.45 -21.25 15.30
C TYR A 301 -23.96 -20.91 15.31
N SER A 302 -24.56 -20.87 16.50
CA SER A 302 -25.99 -20.56 16.67
C SER A 302 -26.34 -19.11 16.29
N GLY A 303 -25.36 -18.21 16.18
CA GLY A 303 -25.55 -16.86 15.62
C GLY A 303 -25.95 -16.89 14.16
N PHE A 304 -25.42 -17.84 13.38
CA PHE A 304 -25.58 -17.89 11.92
C PHE A 304 -26.49 -19.01 11.44
N PHE A 305 -26.83 -19.98 12.29
CA PHE A 305 -27.64 -21.15 11.94
C PHE A 305 -28.79 -21.34 12.92
N ASP A 306 -29.94 -21.82 12.43
CA ASP A 306 -31.09 -22.16 13.25
C ASP A 306 -30.98 -23.58 13.85
N GLU A 307 -32.02 -24.01 14.57
CA GLU A 307 -32.09 -25.34 15.20
C GLU A 307 -32.08 -26.52 14.22
N ASN A 308 -32.37 -26.27 12.93
CA ASN A 308 -32.34 -27.26 11.86
C ASN A 308 -31.03 -27.20 11.06
N ASP A 309 -30.00 -26.54 11.61
CA ASP A 309 -28.73 -26.25 10.95
C ASP A 309 -28.92 -25.48 9.62
N TYR A 310 -30.04 -24.76 9.45
CA TYR A 310 -30.28 -23.93 8.27
C TYR A 310 -29.71 -22.52 8.51
N PRO A 311 -28.93 -21.95 7.56
CA PRO A 311 -28.36 -20.63 7.76
C PRO A 311 -29.41 -19.51 7.82
N LYS A 312 -29.22 -18.59 8.76
CA LYS A 312 -29.99 -17.37 8.97
C LYS A 312 -29.64 -16.27 7.95
N SER A 313 -30.30 -15.12 8.04
CA SER A 313 -30.07 -13.97 7.15
C SER A 313 -28.65 -13.42 7.23
N ASN A 314 -28.03 -13.42 8.41
CA ASN A 314 -26.67 -12.93 8.65
C ASN A 314 -25.58 -13.88 8.13
N PHE A 315 -25.92 -15.09 7.69
CA PHE A 315 -24.97 -15.98 7.01
C PHE A 315 -24.31 -15.34 5.78
N ARG A 316 -24.97 -14.34 5.19
CA ARG A 316 -24.39 -13.49 4.13
C ARG A 316 -23.03 -12.90 4.51
N GLU A 317 -22.77 -12.66 5.79
CA GLU A 317 -21.51 -12.08 6.26
C GLU A 317 -20.33 -13.04 6.22
N ILE A 318 -20.59 -14.35 6.18
CA ILE A 318 -19.53 -15.36 6.24
C ILE A 318 -19.61 -16.39 5.12
N MET A 319 -20.58 -16.29 4.20
CA MET A 319 -20.90 -17.35 3.22
C MET A 319 -19.72 -17.81 2.35
N HIS A 320 -18.68 -16.99 2.20
CA HIS A 320 -17.54 -17.29 1.33
C HIS A 320 -16.36 -17.98 2.01
N ILE A 321 -16.29 -17.98 3.34
CA ILE A 321 -15.09 -18.47 4.03
C ILE A 321 -14.84 -19.97 3.78
N HIS A 322 -15.89 -20.75 3.47
CA HIS A 322 -15.72 -22.16 3.15
C HIS A 322 -15.02 -22.37 1.79
N VAL A 323 -15.24 -21.48 0.81
CA VAL A 323 -14.53 -21.51 -0.48
C VAL A 323 -13.06 -21.11 -0.27
N THR A 324 -12.81 -20.07 0.52
CA THR A 324 -11.45 -19.65 0.91
C THR A 324 -10.67 -20.80 1.55
N HIS A 325 -11.32 -21.50 2.49
CA HIS A 325 -10.76 -22.68 3.12
C HIS A 325 -10.42 -23.78 2.10
N ALA A 326 -11.35 -24.12 1.20
CA ALA A 326 -11.14 -25.16 0.20
C ALA A 326 -9.92 -24.85 -0.72
N ILE A 327 -9.71 -23.58 -1.07
CA ILE A 327 -8.54 -23.15 -1.86
C ILE A 327 -7.25 -23.37 -1.06
N MET A 328 -7.21 -22.89 0.18
CA MET A 328 -6.01 -22.99 1.02
C MET A 328 -5.65 -24.43 1.37
N ASP A 329 -6.65 -25.28 1.59
CA ASP A 329 -6.49 -26.71 1.87
C ASP A 329 -5.98 -27.48 0.65
N ARG A 330 -6.50 -27.18 -0.55
CA ARG A 330 -6.08 -27.84 -1.79
C ARG A 330 -4.66 -27.45 -2.23
N TYR A 331 -4.23 -26.22 -1.94
CA TYR A 331 -2.95 -25.69 -2.41
C TYR A 331 -1.98 -25.33 -1.26
N PRO A 332 -1.58 -26.29 -0.40
CA PRO A 332 -0.83 -26.02 0.83
C PRO A 332 0.61 -25.53 0.58
N LYS A 333 1.11 -25.63 -0.65
CA LYS A 333 2.45 -25.16 -1.04
C LYS A 333 2.48 -23.68 -1.42
N VAL A 334 1.32 -23.06 -1.64
CA VAL A 334 1.21 -21.64 -1.98
C VAL A 334 1.16 -20.85 -0.69
N LYS A 335 1.97 -19.80 -0.56
CA LYS A 335 1.82 -18.86 0.57
C LYS A 335 0.72 -17.88 0.23
N PHE A 336 -0.39 -17.97 0.93
CA PHE A 336 -1.53 -17.09 0.76
C PHE A 336 -1.41 -15.87 1.67
N VAL A 337 -1.73 -14.70 1.11
CA VAL A 337 -1.96 -13.46 1.85
C VAL A 337 -3.43 -13.10 1.66
N TRP A 338 -4.23 -13.21 2.71
CA TRP A 338 -5.64 -12.85 2.64
C TRP A 338 -5.78 -11.35 2.85
N ALA A 339 -6.23 -10.65 1.82
CA ALA A 339 -6.36 -9.20 1.78
C ALA A 339 -7.26 -8.67 2.91
N HIS A 340 -6.87 -7.55 3.49
CA HIS A 340 -7.67 -6.75 4.43
C HIS A 340 -8.25 -7.51 5.62
N VAL A 341 -7.49 -8.45 6.19
CA VAL A 341 -7.95 -9.39 7.24
C VAL A 341 -9.27 -10.09 6.88
N GLY A 342 -9.52 -10.25 5.58
CA GLY A 342 -10.71 -10.80 4.96
C GLY A 342 -11.97 -9.96 5.07
N LEU A 343 -11.87 -8.66 5.37
CA LEU A 343 -13.04 -7.78 5.50
C LEU A 343 -13.35 -7.02 4.19
N SER A 344 -14.64 -6.71 4.00
CA SER A 344 -15.14 -5.76 2.98
C SER A 344 -15.35 -4.35 3.56
N GLN A 345 -15.72 -3.37 2.72
CA GLN A 345 -15.80 -1.95 3.09
C GLN A 345 -16.96 -1.70 4.05
N GLU A 346 -18.00 -2.51 3.92
CA GLU A 346 -19.26 -2.37 4.65
C GLU A 346 -19.32 -3.30 5.87
N LEU A 347 -18.24 -4.01 6.21
CA LEU A 347 -18.13 -4.84 7.42
C LEU A 347 -17.84 -4.05 8.71
N ALA A 348 -18.60 -2.98 8.90
CA ALA A 348 -18.74 -2.36 10.21
C ALA A 348 -19.57 -3.23 11.18
N THR A 349 -20.32 -4.23 10.70
CA THR A 349 -21.34 -4.97 11.49
C THR A 349 -20.95 -6.38 11.92
N LEU A 350 -19.96 -7.02 11.28
CA LEU A 350 -19.52 -8.36 11.71
C LEU A 350 -18.93 -8.28 13.11
N HIS A 351 -19.49 -9.06 14.03
CA HIS A 351 -19.10 -9.05 15.42
C HIS A 351 -17.59 -9.36 15.59
N PRO A 352 -16.82 -8.52 16.32
CA PRO A 352 -15.36 -8.63 16.36
C PRO A 352 -14.87 -9.96 16.95
N ALA A 353 -15.60 -10.55 17.90
CA ALA A 353 -15.26 -11.87 18.44
C ALA A 353 -15.47 -13.01 17.43
N VAL A 354 -16.47 -12.89 16.56
CA VAL A 354 -16.71 -13.86 15.48
C VAL A 354 -15.61 -13.75 14.44
N HIS A 355 -15.26 -12.52 14.04
CA HIS A 355 -14.15 -12.27 13.12
C HIS A 355 -12.83 -12.83 13.67
N ALA A 356 -12.48 -12.51 14.92
CA ALA A 356 -11.29 -13.04 15.55
C ALA A 356 -11.29 -14.58 15.64
N ARG A 357 -12.44 -15.20 15.92
CA ARG A 357 -12.59 -16.65 15.93
C ARG A 357 -12.33 -17.28 14.56
N ILE A 358 -12.89 -16.71 13.50
CA ILE A 358 -12.68 -17.19 12.13
C ILE A 358 -11.19 -17.13 11.78
N LEU A 359 -10.55 -15.98 12.02
CA LEU A 359 -9.13 -15.81 11.72
C LEU A 359 -8.25 -16.78 12.53
N GLU A 360 -8.53 -16.95 13.82
CA GLU A 360 -7.83 -17.89 14.70
C GLU A 360 -7.88 -19.33 14.16
N VAL A 361 -9.07 -19.81 13.80
CA VAL A 361 -9.24 -21.16 13.23
C VAL A 361 -8.48 -21.30 11.90
N PHE A 362 -8.47 -20.26 11.07
CA PHE A 362 -7.70 -20.27 9.83
C PHE A 362 -6.19 -20.30 10.08
N PHE A 363 -5.69 -19.58 11.09
CA PHE A 363 -4.28 -19.66 11.48
C PHE A 363 -3.89 -21.03 12.03
N GLU A 364 -4.78 -21.69 12.78
CA GLU A 364 -4.55 -23.04 13.27
C GLU A 364 -4.49 -24.05 12.12
N ARG A 365 -5.43 -23.98 11.17
CA ARG A 365 -5.50 -24.90 10.02
C ARG A 365 -4.39 -24.66 9.00
N PHE A 366 -4.04 -23.39 8.75
CA PHE A 366 -3.12 -22.96 7.69
C PHE A 366 -1.84 -22.30 8.24
N SER A 367 -1.32 -22.83 9.35
CA SER A 367 -0.22 -22.24 10.13
C SER A 367 1.08 -22.00 9.36
N THR A 368 1.30 -22.67 8.23
CA THR A 368 2.53 -22.57 7.44
C THR A 368 2.37 -21.82 6.12
N ASN A 369 1.13 -21.57 5.69
CA ASN A 369 0.83 -21.09 4.35
C ASN A 369 -0.19 -19.94 4.30
N LEU A 370 -0.61 -19.38 5.45
CA LEU A 370 -1.51 -18.23 5.52
C LEU A 370 -0.91 -17.05 6.29
N TRP A 371 -1.06 -15.86 5.71
CA TRP A 371 -0.86 -14.55 6.29
C TRP A 371 -2.07 -13.67 5.97
N LEU A 372 -2.28 -12.62 6.75
CA LEU A 372 -3.26 -11.58 6.48
C LEU A 372 -2.53 -10.29 6.13
N ASP A 373 -3.09 -9.60 5.16
CA ASP A 373 -2.73 -8.23 4.86
C ASP A 373 -3.65 -7.29 5.66
N THR A 374 -3.06 -6.25 6.25
CA THR A 374 -3.77 -5.20 7.01
C THR A 374 -3.78 -3.86 6.28
N SER A 375 -3.40 -3.85 5.00
CA SER A 375 -3.56 -2.69 4.14
C SER A 375 -5.04 -2.32 4.00
N TRP A 376 -5.28 -1.07 3.61
CA TRP A 376 -6.57 -0.37 3.47
C TRP A 376 -6.86 0.62 4.60
N ASP A 377 -6.94 1.90 4.25
CA ASP A 377 -7.25 2.99 5.19
C ASP A 377 -8.65 2.85 5.81
N VAL A 378 -9.58 2.17 5.15
CA VAL A 378 -10.89 1.80 5.71
C VAL A 378 -10.74 0.91 6.95
N LEU A 379 -9.76 0.00 7.00
CA LEU A 379 -9.51 -0.77 8.22
C LEU A 379 -9.10 0.14 9.38
N ALA A 380 -8.18 1.07 9.12
CA ALA A 380 -7.76 2.06 10.11
C ALA A 380 -8.96 2.92 10.56
N LYS A 381 -9.76 3.43 9.61
CA LYS A 381 -10.84 4.38 9.83
C LYS A 381 -12.16 3.78 10.33
N GLN A 382 -12.42 2.49 10.12
CA GLN A 382 -13.69 1.88 10.52
C GLN A 382 -13.52 0.77 11.56
N ASN A 383 -12.38 0.08 11.55
CA ASN A 383 -12.18 -1.11 12.39
C ASN A 383 -11.22 -0.83 13.55
N PHE A 384 -10.19 -0.01 13.34
CA PHE A 384 -9.12 0.16 14.32
C PHE A 384 -9.20 1.47 15.12
N VAL A 385 -8.96 2.62 14.51
CA VAL A 385 -8.55 3.84 15.22
C VAL A 385 -9.56 4.98 15.08
N ASN A 386 -10.84 4.63 14.88
CA ASN A 386 -11.97 5.56 15.05
C ASN A 386 -12.95 5.04 16.08
N TYR A 387 -13.01 5.72 17.22
CA TYR A 387 -14.03 5.52 18.22
C TYR A 387 -15.07 6.63 18.10
N ASP A 388 -16.35 6.23 18.01
CA ASP A 388 -17.49 7.12 17.83
C ASP A 388 -18.04 7.68 19.15
N GLY A 389 -17.50 7.22 20.30
CA GLY A 389 -17.94 7.60 21.63
C GLY A 389 -19.16 6.83 22.12
N GLN A 390 -19.71 5.90 21.32
CA GLN A 390 -20.90 5.16 21.71
C GLN A 390 -20.56 4.01 22.67
N PRO A 391 -21.47 3.69 23.62
CA PRO A 391 -21.37 2.48 24.41
C PRO A 391 -21.37 1.25 23.51
N ILE A 392 -20.54 0.29 23.87
CA ILE A 392 -20.31 -0.91 23.09
C ILE A 392 -21.55 -1.83 23.08
N GLU A 393 -22.38 -1.77 24.13
CA GLU A 393 -23.62 -2.53 24.29
C GLU A 393 -24.63 -2.23 23.19
N ASN A 394 -24.59 -1.02 22.64
CA ASN A 394 -25.47 -0.58 21.56
C ASN A 394 -25.11 -1.20 20.19
N LEU A 395 -23.94 -1.84 20.08
CA LEU A 395 -23.44 -2.40 18.82
C LEU A 395 -23.11 -3.89 18.91
N TRP A 396 -22.56 -4.36 20.04
CA TRP A 396 -21.93 -5.68 20.14
C TRP A 396 -22.51 -6.59 21.23
N SER A 397 -23.69 -6.27 21.77
CA SER A 397 -24.44 -7.20 22.62
C SER A 397 -25.26 -8.19 21.79
N SER A 398 -25.69 -9.30 22.39
CA SER A 398 -26.57 -10.30 21.79
C SER A 398 -27.96 -9.78 21.42
N TRP A 399 -28.40 -8.65 22.00
CA TRP A 399 -29.64 -7.99 21.60
C TRP A 399 -29.44 -6.99 20.45
N ALA A 400 -28.21 -6.52 20.22
CA ALA A 400 -27.87 -5.52 19.20
C ALA A 400 -27.22 -6.13 17.93
N SER A 401 -26.50 -7.25 18.05
CA SER A 401 -25.80 -7.93 16.96
C SER A 401 -26.48 -9.26 16.61
N GLU A 402 -26.78 -9.48 15.33
CA GLU A 402 -27.39 -10.73 14.84
C GLU A 402 -26.41 -11.92 14.88
N ASP A 403 -25.12 -11.67 15.06
CA ASP A 403 -24.06 -12.69 15.06
C ASP A 403 -23.85 -13.35 16.43
N LEU A 404 -24.47 -12.80 17.47
CA LEU A 404 -24.27 -13.20 18.86
C LEU A 404 -25.61 -13.61 19.48
N THR A 405 -25.67 -14.83 20.01
CA THR A 405 -26.88 -15.35 20.68
C THR A 405 -26.85 -15.24 22.20
N ASP A 406 -25.67 -15.00 22.77
CA ASP A 406 -25.44 -14.95 24.22
C ASP A 406 -24.29 -13.98 24.53
N ASP A 407 -24.55 -12.99 25.41
CA ASP A 407 -23.55 -12.03 25.89
C ASP A 407 -22.37 -12.71 26.60
N ALA A 408 -22.55 -13.92 27.15
CA ALA A 408 -21.47 -14.66 27.80
C ALA A 408 -20.34 -15.07 26.83
N LEU A 409 -20.60 -15.03 25.51
CA LEU A 409 -19.60 -15.31 24.48
C LEU A 409 -18.68 -14.11 24.20
N PHE A 410 -18.96 -12.94 24.78
CA PHE A 410 -18.15 -11.75 24.60
C PHE A 410 -17.89 -11.05 25.95
N ASP A 411 -16.65 -11.14 26.43
CA ASP A 411 -16.21 -10.54 27.70
C ASP A 411 -16.12 -9.00 27.58
N MET A 412 -17.27 -8.35 27.69
CA MET A 412 -17.42 -6.90 27.56
C MET A 412 -16.49 -6.14 28.53
N PRO A 413 -16.45 -6.45 29.84
CA PRO A 413 -15.54 -5.76 30.76
C PRO A 413 -14.06 -5.87 30.36
N LYS A 414 -13.62 -7.04 29.88
CA LYS A 414 -12.25 -7.21 29.37
C LYS A 414 -11.96 -6.25 28.22
N TRP A 415 -12.85 -6.20 27.23
CA TRP A 415 -12.60 -5.42 26.01
C TRP A 415 -12.73 -3.91 26.21
N THR A 416 -13.64 -3.46 27.07
CA THR A 416 -13.71 -2.06 27.50
C THR A 416 -12.42 -1.65 28.21
N SER A 417 -11.94 -2.45 29.17
CA SER A 417 -10.68 -2.19 29.88
C SER A 417 -9.47 -2.18 28.95
N ALA A 418 -9.42 -3.12 27.99
CA ALA A 418 -8.38 -3.16 26.97
C ALA A 418 -8.40 -1.89 26.09
N ARG A 419 -9.57 -1.45 25.61
CA ARG A 419 -9.72 -0.23 24.83
C ARG A 419 -9.30 1.02 25.61
N GLU A 420 -9.70 1.14 26.87
CA GLU A 420 -9.30 2.26 27.74
C GLU A 420 -7.78 2.31 27.97
N ARG A 421 -7.13 1.14 28.08
CA ARG A 421 -5.66 1.07 28.11
C ARG A 421 -5.05 1.57 26.80
N LEU A 422 -5.59 1.16 25.66
CA LEU A 422 -5.14 1.65 24.35
C LEU A 422 -5.36 3.16 24.22
N ASP A 423 -6.49 3.69 24.70
CA ASP A 423 -6.78 5.12 24.65
C ASP A 423 -5.73 5.94 25.42
N LYS A 424 -5.22 5.45 26.55
CA LYS A 424 -4.08 6.10 27.23
C LYS A 424 -2.83 6.20 26.36
N ILE A 425 -2.51 5.15 25.59
CA ILE A 425 -1.41 5.16 24.64
C ILE A 425 -1.69 6.17 23.52
N TRP A 426 -2.91 6.17 22.99
CA TRP A 426 -3.36 7.11 21.97
C TRP A 426 -3.21 8.55 22.43
N GLN A 427 -3.74 8.92 23.61
CA GLN A 427 -3.62 10.29 24.12
C GLN A 427 -2.16 10.73 24.28
N ALA A 428 -1.26 9.82 24.66
CA ALA A 428 0.16 10.10 24.81
C ALA A 428 0.89 10.27 23.47
N LYS A 429 0.44 9.58 22.41
CA LYS A 429 1.17 9.49 21.15
C LYS A 429 0.48 10.14 19.94
N LYS A 430 -0.79 10.55 20.02
CA LYS A 430 -1.55 11.15 18.90
C LYS A 430 -0.90 12.42 18.31
N GLY A 431 -0.08 13.12 19.11
CA GLY A 431 0.73 14.24 18.63
C GLY A 431 1.77 13.86 17.57
N LEU A 432 2.12 12.57 17.44
CA LEU A 432 3.07 12.09 16.44
C LEU A 432 2.49 12.10 15.02
N ILE A 433 1.17 12.00 14.87
CA ILE A 433 0.47 12.06 13.57
C ILE A 433 -0.21 13.41 13.33
N SER A 434 -0.05 14.39 14.22
CA SER A 434 -0.78 15.66 14.12
C SER A 434 -0.34 16.56 12.97
N LYS A 435 0.73 16.19 12.26
CA LYS A 435 1.27 16.93 11.12
C LYS A 435 0.69 16.45 9.78
N THR A 436 0.05 15.29 9.77
CA THR A 436 -0.59 14.71 8.60
C THR A 436 -2.09 14.92 8.65
N VAL A 437 -2.73 15.08 7.50
CA VAL A 437 -4.19 15.05 7.41
C VAL A 437 -4.62 13.64 7.76
N THR A 438 -5.42 13.49 8.82
CA THR A 438 -5.97 12.20 9.29
C THR A 438 -7.32 12.45 9.97
N THR A 439 -8.21 11.46 9.88
CA THR A 439 -9.54 11.51 10.50
C THR A 439 -9.63 10.63 11.76
N LEU A 440 -8.51 10.07 12.21
CA LEU A 440 -8.47 9.11 13.32
C LEU A 440 -8.80 9.76 14.67
N THR A 441 -9.75 9.19 15.40
CA THR A 441 -10.24 9.72 16.69
C THR A 441 -9.74 8.95 17.91
N GLY A 442 -9.34 7.68 17.74
CA GLY A 442 -8.79 6.83 18.80
C GLY A 442 -9.23 5.36 18.71
N PRO A 443 -8.66 4.49 19.56
CA PRO A 443 -8.84 3.04 19.46
C PRO A 443 -10.29 2.60 19.71
N SER A 444 -10.81 1.78 18.80
CA SER A 444 -12.14 1.18 18.87
C SER A 444 -12.13 -0.11 19.73
N HIS A 445 -13.32 -0.62 20.07
CA HIS A 445 -13.42 -1.93 20.72
C HIS A 445 -13.04 -3.08 19.78
N LYS A 446 -13.35 -2.97 18.48
CA LYS A 446 -12.92 -3.95 17.47
C LYS A 446 -11.40 -4.03 17.36
N MET A 447 -10.72 -2.89 17.49
CA MET A 447 -9.26 -2.84 17.61
C MET A 447 -8.74 -3.61 18.81
N ALA A 448 -9.35 -3.44 19.98
CA ALA A 448 -8.90 -4.14 21.18
C ALA A 448 -8.93 -5.67 21.00
N VAL A 449 -9.98 -6.18 20.36
CA VAL A 449 -10.12 -7.61 20.03
C VAL A 449 -9.09 -8.07 19.00
N LEU A 450 -8.97 -7.34 17.89
CA LEU A 450 -8.09 -7.73 16.79
C LEU A 450 -6.61 -7.56 17.14
N LEU A 451 -6.24 -6.55 17.94
CA LEU A 451 -4.88 -6.38 18.42
C LEU A 451 -4.46 -7.53 19.36
N ASP A 452 -5.35 -8.00 20.24
CA ASP A 452 -5.10 -9.19 21.07
C ASP A 452 -4.83 -10.44 20.19
N LEU A 453 -5.58 -10.62 19.11
CA LEU A 453 -5.31 -11.67 18.12
C LEU A 453 -3.94 -11.47 17.45
N MET A 454 -3.62 -10.25 17.02
CA MET A 454 -2.35 -9.94 16.37
C MET A 454 -1.14 -10.21 17.28
N GLU A 455 -1.25 -9.89 18.57
CA GLU A 455 -0.19 -10.16 19.55
C GLU A 455 -0.03 -11.65 19.86
N ARG A 456 -1.08 -12.47 19.74
CA ARG A 456 -1.01 -13.93 19.87
C ARG A 456 -0.48 -14.62 18.61
N TYR A 457 -0.65 -14.00 17.44
CA TYR A 457 -0.19 -14.50 16.14
C TYR A 457 0.69 -13.48 15.40
N PRO A 458 1.79 -12.99 16.00
CA PRO A 458 2.56 -11.88 15.45
C PRO A 458 3.20 -12.22 14.09
N ASP A 459 3.35 -13.50 13.79
CA ASP A 459 3.95 -14.00 12.56
C ASP A 459 2.96 -14.07 11.38
N LYS A 460 1.72 -13.59 11.53
CA LYS A 460 0.65 -13.74 10.52
C LYS A 460 0.26 -12.49 9.76
N PHE A 461 0.89 -11.33 10.00
CA PHE A 461 0.42 -10.06 9.44
C PHE A 461 1.46 -9.38 8.55
N LEU A 462 0.98 -8.74 7.49
CA LEU A 462 1.73 -7.87 6.58
C LEU A 462 1.06 -6.49 6.53
N PRO A 463 1.80 -5.38 6.61
CA PRO A 463 1.24 -4.05 6.47
C PRO A 463 1.19 -3.61 5.00
N GLY A 464 0.35 -2.61 4.72
CA GLY A 464 0.34 -1.86 3.47
C GLY A 464 -0.63 -0.70 3.55
N THR A 465 -0.95 -0.07 2.41
CA THR A 465 -1.98 0.98 2.40
C THR A 465 -3.14 0.71 1.44
N ASP A 466 -2.99 -0.18 0.45
CA ASP A 466 -4.00 -0.42 -0.59
C ASP A 466 -4.28 0.85 -1.42
N TYR A 467 -3.26 1.68 -1.63
CA TYR A 467 -3.43 2.95 -2.32
C TYR A 467 -3.53 2.75 -3.83
N VAL A 468 -4.66 3.19 -4.39
CA VAL A 468 -4.91 3.18 -5.83
C VAL A 468 -4.51 4.50 -6.47
N ALA A 469 -3.35 4.53 -7.11
CA ALA A 469 -2.74 5.72 -7.67
C ALA A 469 -3.32 6.08 -9.06
N SER A 470 -4.35 6.92 -9.07
CA SER A 470 -4.89 7.53 -10.29
C SER A 470 -4.54 9.02 -10.39
N PHE A 471 -4.17 9.48 -11.58
CA PHE A 471 -3.94 10.90 -11.88
C PHE A 471 -5.11 11.53 -12.65
N GLY A 472 -6.23 10.80 -12.82
CA GLY A 472 -7.42 11.31 -13.51
C GLY A 472 -8.16 12.35 -12.69
N SER A 473 -8.62 13.43 -13.32
CA SER A 473 -9.47 14.42 -12.67
C SER A 473 -10.94 13.95 -12.63
N HIS A 474 -11.72 14.40 -11.66
CA HIS A 474 -13.16 14.12 -11.65
C HIS A 474 -13.88 14.60 -12.92
N ASP A 475 -13.49 15.76 -13.46
CA ASP A 475 -14.12 16.33 -14.66
C ASP A 475 -13.90 15.46 -15.92
N ASP A 476 -12.74 14.82 -16.03
CA ASP A 476 -12.42 13.92 -17.15
C ASP A 476 -13.03 12.52 -16.96
N PHE A 477 -13.29 12.12 -15.71
CA PHE A 477 -13.82 10.81 -15.33
C PHE A 477 -15.08 10.93 -14.44
N PRO A 478 -16.15 11.59 -14.92
CA PRO A 478 -17.29 11.97 -14.08
C PRO A 478 -18.16 10.78 -13.65
N GLY A 479 -17.99 9.62 -14.31
CA GLY A 479 -18.76 8.42 -14.07
C GLY A 479 -20.27 8.51 -14.35
N TYR A 480 -21.04 7.58 -13.79
CA TYR A 480 -22.48 7.40 -14.03
C TYR A 480 -23.27 7.22 -12.73
N THR A 481 -24.16 8.16 -12.39
CA THR A 481 -25.03 8.07 -11.19
C THR A 481 -26.48 7.71 -11.56
N PRO A 482 -27.09 6.64 -10.99
CA PRO A 482 -28.35 6.08 -11.51
C PRO A 482 -29.66 6.88 -11.38
N LEU A 483 -29.72 8.05 -10.71
CA LEU A 483 -31.04 8.63 -10.37
C LEU A 483 -31.48 9.94 -11.02
N THR A 484 -30.64 10.66 -11.78
CA THR A 484 -31.12 11.88 -12.47
C THR A 484 -30.52 12.16 -13.85
N GLY A 485 -29.63 11.30 -14.38
CA GLY A 485 -29.05 11.51 -15.71
C GLY A 485 -28.22 12.78 -15.85
N ALA A 486 -27.87 13.45 -14.74
CA ALA A 486 -26.93 14.55 -14.69
C ALA A 486 -25.75 14.18 -13.77
N PRO A 487 -24.51 14.57 -14.13
CA PRO A 487 -23.33 14.38 -13.28
C PRO A 487 -23.45 15.31 -12.07
N ASN A 488 -24.05 14.85 -10.99
CA ASN A 488 -24.01 15.50 -9.69
C ASN A 488 -24.37 14.46 -8.64
N ASN A 489 -23.37 13.90 -7.96
CA ASN A 489 -23.60 12.99 -6.87
C ASN A 489 -24.00 13.77 -5.59
N PRO A 490 -25.19 13.53 -4.98
CA PRO A 490 -25.52 14.05 -3.65
C PRO A 490 -24.83 13.27 -2.51
N ALA A 491 -24.27 12.08 -2.76
CA ALA A 491 -23.64 11.24 -1.75
C ALA A 491 -22.23 11.71 -1.35
N HIS A 492 -21.56 12.56 -2.15
CA HIS A 492 -20.33 13.24 -1.72
C HIS A 492 -20.58 14.46 -0.83
N LYS A 493 -21.85 14.88 -0.64
CA LYS A 493 -22.20 15.80 0.45
C LYS A 493 -22.30 15.12 1.81
N ARG A 494 -22.11 13.80 1.92
CA ARG A 494 -22.15 13.08 3.21
C ARG A 494 -20.78 12.76 3.80
N GLU A 495 -19.69 13.11 3.11
CA GLU A 495 -18.40 13.32 3.80
C GLU A 495 -18.33 14.71 4.48
N ASP A 496 -19.40 15.53 4.35
CA ASP A 496 -19.56 16.77 5.14
C ASP A 496 -19.89 16.51 6.62
N ALA A 497 -20.08 15.25 7.05
CA ALA A 497 -20.31 14.92 8.47
C ALA A 497 -19.10 15.25 9.39
N LEU A 498 -17.94 15.60 8.82
CA LEU A 498 -16.80 16.15 9.55
C LEU A 498 -16.86 17.68 9.78
N THR A 499 -17.87 18.37 9.24
CA THR A 499 -18.04 19.83 9.43
C THR A 499 -19.19 20.24 10.35
N ASP A 500 -20.09 19.31 10.73
CA ASP A 500 -21.26 19.63 11.55
C ASP A 500 -21.24 19.09 13.00
N ARG A 501 -20.07 18.64 13.50
CA ARG A 501 -19.84 18.64 14.94
C ARG A 501 -19.33 20.01 15.34
N VAL A 502 -20.27 20.86 15.77
CA VAL A 502 -20.02 22.09 16.52
C VAL A 502 -18.87 21.85 17.50
N THR A 503 -17.69 22.33 17.12
CA THR A 503 -16.55 22.45 18.02
C THR A 503 -16.95 23.48 19.07
N GLY A 504 -17.26 22.99 20.27
CA GLY A 504 -17.39 23.83 21.46
C GLY A 504 -16.08 24.45 21.94
N ASP A 505 -15.02 24.41 21.12
CA ASP A 505 -13.72 25.01 21.40
C ASP A 505 -13.15 25.55 20.07
N GLY A 506 -12.96 26.87 20.03
CA GLY A 506 -12.66 27.66 18.84
C GLY A 506 -11.22 27.56 18.35
N SER A 507 -10.74 26.38 17.97
CA SER A 507 -9.52 26.22 17.19
C SER A 507 -9.83 25.63 15.81
N ALA A 508 -10.15 26.49 14.85
CA ALA A 508 -10.23 26.12 13.44
C ALA A 508 -8.85 25.63 12.96
N ALA A 509 -8.81 24.46 12.32
CA ALA A 509 -7.64 24.02 11.56
C ALA A 509 -7.37 25.04 10.44
N PRO A 510 -6.11 25.40 10.16
CA PRO A 510 -5.80 26.35 9.11
C PRO A 510 -6.19 25.77 7.75
N ASP A 511 -7.01 26.51 7.01
CA ASP A 511 -7.33 26.26 5.61
C ASP A 511 -6.02 26.33 4.79
N LEU A 512 -5.54 25.15 4.37
CA LEU A 512 -4.31 25.00 3.59
C LEU A 512 -4.51 25.30 2.09
N GLY A 513 -5.72 25.70 1.66
CA GLY A 513 -5.97 26.20 0.30
C GLY A 513 -5.70 25.18 -0.81
N LEU A 514 -5.88 23.89 -0.53
CA LEU A 514 -5.74 22.81 -1.50
C LEU A 514 -7.11 22.18 -1.70
N ASP A 515 -7.73 22.43 -2.86
CA ASP A 515 -8.94 21.73 -3.28
C ASP A 515 -8.60 20.23 -3.35
N HIS A 516 -9.12 19.45 -2.40
CA HIS A 516 -9.20 18.00 -2.53
C HIS A 516 -10.16 17.72 -3.69
N ASP A 517 -9.71 17.00 -4.71
CA ASP A 517 -10.59 16.57 -5.81
C ASP A 517 -11.67 15.65 -5.21
N ARG A 518 -12.90 16.15 -5.14
CA ARG A 518 -14.01 15.64 -4.30
C ARG A 518 -14.64 14.36 -4.83
N GLY A 519 -14.01 13.74 -5.84
CA GLY A 519 -14.58 12.65 -6.62
C GLY A 519 -13.66 11.46 -6.78
N GLY A 520 -12.79 11.14 -5.81
CA GLY A 520 -12.10 9.84 -5.69
C GLY A 520 -11.10 9.44 -6.78
N CYS A 521 -11.10 10.12 -7.92
CA CYS A 521 -10.27 9.82 -9.09
C CYS A 521 -8.84 10.31 -8.94
N HIS A 522 -8.63 11.53 -8.47
CA HIS A 522 -7.29 12.10 -8.42
C HIS A 522 -6.63 11.83 -7.07
N LYS A 523 -5.56 11.05 -7.10
CA LYS A 523 -4.73 10.71 -5.95
C LYS A 523 -3.48 11.58 -5.94
N THR A 524 -3.16 12.15 -4.78
CA THR A 524 -2.09 13.13 -4.57
C THR A 524 -1.02 12.62 -3.59
N GLU A 525 0.12 13.30 -3.53
CA GLU A 525 1.12 13.06 -2.48
C GLU A 525 0.51 13.15 -1.08
N MET A 526 -0.40 14.10 -0.86
CA MET A 526 -1.08 14.30 0.41
C MET A 526 -1.95 13.11 0.80
N THR A 527 -2.78 12.61 -0.13
CA THR A 527 -3.64 11.45 0.15
C THR A 527 -2.82 10.18 0.35
N HIS A 528 -1.69 10.04 -0.35
CA HIS A 528 -0.75 8.94 -0.09
C HIS A 528 -0.14 9.05 1.32
N SER A 529 0.21 10.27 1.75
CA SER A 529 0.72 10.51 3.10
C SER A 529 -0.33 10.29 4.20
N GLU A 530 -1.58 10.64 3.94
CA GLU A 530 -2.70 10.33 4.84
C GLU A 530 -2.83 8.81 5.00
N GLN A 531 -2.96 8.06 3.90
CA GLN A 531 -3.20 6.61 3.99
C GLN A 531 -2.05 5.85 4.64
N ILE A 532 -0.79 6.18 4.33
CA ILE A 532 0.34 5.55 5.01
C ILE A 532 0.37 5.87 6.51
N THR A 533 -0.08 7.05 6.91
CA THR A 533 -0.15 7.43 8.33
C THR A 533 -1.30 6.71 9.03
N ASP A 534 -2.46 6.66 8.40
CA ASP A 534 -3.65 6.01 8.95
C ASP A 534 -3.40 4.52 9.17
N THR A 535 -2.88 3.81 8.16
CA THR A 535 -2.58 2.38 8.30
C THR A 535 -1.39 2.11 9.21
N SER A 536 -0.44 3.04 9.35
CA SER A 536 0.67 2.93 10.30
C SER A 536 0.29 3.26 11.75
N SER A 537 -0.81 3.97 11.99
CA SER A 537 -1.18 4.41 13.34
C SER A 537 -1.44 3.25 14.30
N LEU A 538 -1.84 2.09 13.78
CA LEU A 538 -1.97 0.85 14.55
C LEU A 538 -0.62 0.39 15.17
N ASN A 539 0.51 0.72 14.54
CA ASN A 539 1.84 0.31 15.00
C ASN A 539 2.24 0.92 16.33
N MET A 540 1.62 2.04 16.73
CA MET A 540 1.88 2.75 17.98
C MET A 540 1.57 1.90 19.23
N PHE A 541 0.72 0.89 19.04
CA PHE A 541 0.19 0.02 20.09
C PHE A 541 0.86 -1.36 20.15
N PHE A 542 1.69 -1.71 19.16
CA PHE A 542 2.29 -3.03 19.08
C PHE A 542 3.36 -3.26 20.15
N ASN A 543 3.36 -4.48 20.71
CA ASN A 543 4.53 -5.00 21.41
C ASN A 543 5.75 -5.15 20.47
N ASP A 544 6.93 -5.38 21.03
CA ASP A 544 8.19 -5.46 20.27
C ASP A 544 8.19 -6.59 19.22
N GLU A 545 7.60 -7.74 19.56
CA GLU A 545 7.57 -8.92 18.70
C GLU A 545 6.73 -8.65 17.45
N LEU A 546 5.49 -8.19 17.64
CA LEU A 546 4.59 -7.83 16.55
C LEU A 546 5.15 -6.68 15.71
N PHE A 547 5.74 -5.66 16.34
CA PHE A 547 6.37 -4.55 15.61
C PHE A 547 7.53 -5.01 14.73
N SER A 548 8.43 -5.84 15.26
CA SER A 548 9.54 -6.40 14.47
C SER A 548 9.05 -7.36 13.38
N ALA A 549 8.00 -8.14 13.68
CA ALA A 549 7.44 -9.10 12.75
C ALA A 549 6.77 -8.43 11.54
N MET A 550 5.91 -7.44 11.82
CA MET A 550 5.04 -6.81 10.85
C MET A 550 5.64 -5.53 10.27
N VAL A 551 6.02 -4.56 11.12
CA VAL A 551 6.43 -3.21 10.70
C VAL A 551 7.84 -3.22 10.09
N LEU A 552 8.77 -3.94 10.71
CA LEU A 552 10.16 -4.06 10.24
C LEU A 552 10.36 -5.20 9.22
N GLY A 553 9.30 -5.94 8.89
CA GLY A 553 9.26 -6.80 7.71
C GLY A 553 9.76 -8.23 7.88
N THR A 554 9.93 -8.76 9.10
CA THR A 554 10.30 -10.19 9.27
C THR A 554 9.31 -11.12 8.55
N ASN A 555 8.00 -10.87 8.69
CA ASN A 555 6.96 -11.60 7.98
C ASN A 555 7.07 -11.39 6.47
N PHE A 556 7.19 -10.13 6.04
CA PHE A 556 7.32 -9.77 4.65
C PHE A 556 8.48 -10.50 3.97
N PHE A 557 9.67 -10.48 4.56
CA PHE A 557 10.85 -11.13 3.99
C PHE A 557 10.67 -12.65 3.87
N ARG A 558 9.99 -13.28 4.84
CA ARG A 558 9.67 -14.71 4.78
C ARG A 558 8.66 -15.02 3.68
N VAL A 559 7.60 -14.22 3.54
CA VAL A 559 6.55 -14.42 2.54
C VAL A 559 7.09 -14.17 1.13
N ALA A 560 7.74 -13.03 0.92
CA ALA A 560 8.34 -12.60 -0.34
C ALA A 560 9.57 -13.41 -0.79
N GLY A 561 10.08 -14.34 0.04
CA GLY A 561 11.28 -15.13 -0.31
C GLY A 561 12.59 -14.33 -0.23
N LEU A 562 12.61 -13.28 0.58
CA LEU A 562 13.71 -12.35 0.76
C LEU A 562 14.53 -12.56 2.05
N ALA A 563 14.11 -13.48 2.92
CA ALA A 563 14.71 -13.72 4.25
C ALA A 563 16.18 -14.19 4.24
N THR A 564 16.71 -14.60 3.07
CA THR A 564 18.15 -14.90 2.91
C THR A 564 19.00 -13.64 2.73
N GLN A 565 18.40 -12.56 2.20
CA GLN A 565 19.05 -11.30 1.88
C GLN A 565 18.78 -10.23 2.94
N PHE A 566 17.54 -10.17 3.43
CA PHE A 566 17.09 -9.13 4.34
C PHE A 566 16.62 -9.68 5.69
N ALA A 567 16.79 -8.89 6.75
CA ALA A 567 16.36 -9.15 8.11
C ALA A 567 15.96 -7.83 8.79
N ALA A 568 14.95 -7.87 9.66
CA ALA A 568 14.57 -6.72 10.47
C ALA A 568 15.74 -6.30 11.39
N PRO A 569 16.06 -5.00 11.51
CA PRO A 569 17.02 -4.54 12.52
C PRO A 569 16.46 -4.76 13.94
N PRO A 570 17.33 -4.85 14.97
CA PRO A 570 16.87 -4.98 16.36
C PRO A 570 16.15 -3.70 16.80
N LEU A 571 15.22 -3.79 17.76
CA LEU A 571 14.59 -2.60 18.35
C LEU A 571 15.51 -1.96 19.41
N CYS A 572 15.51 -0.63 19.49
CA CYS A 572 16.23 0.05 20.57
C CYS A 572 15.52 -0.23 21.89
N ARG A 573 16.18 -0.99 22.77
CA ARG A 573 15.74 -1.15 24.15
C ARG A 573 16.56 -0.22 25.03
N ASN A 574 15.86 0.64 25.76
CA ASN A 574 16.41 1.22 26.98
C ASN A 574 16.41 0.10 28.01
N ASP A 575 17.40 -0.78 27.94
CA ASP A 575 17.70 -1.65 29.06
C ASP A 575 18.24 -0.73 30.18
N PRO A 576 17.55 -0.59 31.33
CA PRO A 576 18.06 0.21 32.43
C PRO A 576 19.45 -0.26 32.90
N ASP A 577 19.86 -1.48 32.56
CA ASP A 577 21.17 -2.06 32.89
C ASP A 577 22.20 -1.99 31.73
N THR A 578 21.82 -1.52 30.54
CA THR A 578 22.73 -1.39 29.40
C THR A 578 22.72 0.05 28.86
N PRO A 579 23.74 0.88 29.16
CA PRO A 579 23.83 2.23 28.61
C PRO A 579 23.89 2.19 27.09
N LEU A 580 23.08 3.04 26.44
CA LEU A 580 23.13 3.28 25.00
C LEU A 580 24.59 3.58 24.58
N PRO A 581 25.10 2.99 23.49
CA PRO A 581 26.38 3.42 22.95
C PRO A 581 26.22 4.86 22.48
N THR A 582 26.87 5.79 23.17
CA THR A 582 27.04 7.16 22.70
C THR A 582 27.71 7.12 21.33
N ALA A 583 26.95 7.41 20.28
CA ALA A 583 27.49 7.68 18.96
C ALA A 583 28.32 8.96 19.04
N THR A 584 29.61 8.84 19.40
CA THR A 584 30.58 9.88 19.09
C THR A 584 30.76 9.90 17.59
N VAL A 585 30.07 10.83 16.93
CA VAL A 585 30.37 11.26 15.57
C VAL A 585 31.79 11.86 15.58
N GLY A 586 32.78 11.00 15.37
CA GLY A 586 34.15 11.41 15.12
C GLY A 586 34.28 11.83 13.66
N TRP A 587 34.05 13.11 13.39
CA TRP A 587 34.43 13.75 12.14
C TRP A 587 35.97 13.65 12.01
N LYS A 588 36.47 12.77 11.12
CA LYS A 588 37.89 12.75 10.75
C LYS A 588 38.09 13.65 9.52
N PRO A 589 38.89 14.72 9.59
CA PRO A 589 39.25 15.52 8.43
C PRO A 589 40.10 14.69 7.46
N GLY A 590 39.90 14.94 6.16
CA GLY A 590 40.45 14.16 5.05
C GLY A 590 41.96 13.88 5.14
N ALA A 591 42.33 12.63 4.90
CA ALA A 591 43.70 12.23 4.66
C ALA A 591 44.13 12.70 3.26
N ALA A 592 45.13 13.58 3.24
CA ALA A 592 45.85 13.96 2.03
C ALA A 592 46.47 12.72 1.37
N VAL A 593 46.30 12.63 0.05
CA VAL A 593 46.97 11.66 -0.81
C VAL A 593 48.46 11.99 -0.81
N ALA A 594 49.25 11.17 -0.11
CA ALA A 594 50.71 11.16 -0.22
C ALA A 594 51.14 9.94 -1.04
N THR A 595 51.47 10.20 -2.30
CA THR A 595 52.12 9.29 -3.23
C THR A 595 53.44 8.78 -2.63
N THR A 596 53.58 7.47 -2.39
CA THR A 596 54.92 6.89 -2.25
C THR A 596 54.97 5.45 -2.76
N MET A 597 56.03 5.19 -3.52
CA MET A 597 56.32 3.99 -4.31
C MET A 597 56.40 2.71 -3.47
N GLN A 598 55.91 1.61 -4.06
CA GLN A 598 56.19 0.25 -3.60
C GLN A 598 57.59 -0.18 -4.03
N THR A 599 58.36 -0.72 -3.07
CA THR A 599 59.38 -1.75 -3.33
C THR A 599 59.28 -2.83 -2.24
N PRO A 600 59.39 -4.12 -2.58
CA PRO A 600 59.11 -5.23 -1.67
C PRO A 600 60.38 -5.83 -1.07
N THR A 601 60.34 -6.32 0.19
CA THR A 601 61.05 -7.55 0.62
C THR A 601 60.74 -7.96 2.09
N THR A 602 60.14 -9.15 2.22
CA THR A 602 60.47 -10.30 3.10
C THR A 602 61.06 -10.20 4.53
N ILE A 603 60.44 -11.02 5.40
CA ILE A 603 60.98 -11.99 6.41
C ILE A 603 61.14 -11.56 7.90
N SER A 604 60.28 -12.20 8.70
CA SER A 604 60.39 -12.90 10.00
C SER A 604 60.83 -12.26 11.33
N THR A 605 60.07 -12.75 12.33
CA THR A 605 60.44 -13.25 13.67
C THR A 605 60.58 -12.30 14.88
N LEU A 606 59.67 -12.57 15.84
CA LEU A 606 59.82 -12.71 17.31
C LEU A 606 60.44 -11.59 18.16
N GLY A 607 59.70 -11.25 19.24
CA GLY A 607 60.29 -11.24 20.58
C GLY A 607 60.17 -9.95 21.39
N THR A 608 59.23 -9.97 22.34
CA THR A 608 59.34 -9.48 23.75
C THR A 608 59.61 -8.00 24.08
N ALA A 609 58.78 -7.52 25.02
CA ALA A 609 58.69 -6.25 25.75
C ALA A 609 59.91 -5.94 26.67
N PRO A 610 59.86 -4.94 27.60
CA PRO A 610 59.57 -3.50 27.46
C PRO A 610 60.59 -2.59 28.22
N ALA A 611 60.29 -1.28 28.25
CA ALA A 611 60.53 -0.31 29.32
C ALA A 611 61.77 0.60 29.27
N ARG A 612 61.53 1.92 29.16
CA ARG A 612 61.75 3.00 30.16
C ARG A 612 61.66 4.34 29.44
N VAL A 613 60.71 5.22 29.79
CA VAL A 613 60.67 6.12 30.97
C VAL A 613 61.67 7.27 30.84
N ASP A 614 61.08 8.48 30.93
CA ASP A 614 61.63 9.79 31.28
C ASP A 614 61.90 10.74 30.10
N ALA A 615 61.57 12.02 30.17
CA ALA A 615 60.86 12.85 31.14
C ALA A 615 60.83 14.26 30.57
N ARG A 616 59.85 15.08 31.00
CA ARG A 616 59.97 16.53 31.21
C ARG A 616 60.14 17.40 29.94
N ASP A 617 59.74 18.66 29.86
CA ASP A 617 59.15 19.66 30.76
C ASP A 617 58.69 20.84 29.87
N GLY A 618 57.83 21.71 30.41
CA GLY A 618 57.76 23.15 30.06
C GLY A 618 56.97 23.49 28.78
N ALA A 619 55.76 24.03 28.83
CA ALA A 619 55.34 25.33 29.36
C ALA A 619 56.05 26.52 28.69
N GLU A 620 55.28 27.29 27.89
CA GLU A 620 55.26 28.76 27.75
C GLU A 620 54.47 29.09 26.47
N THR A 621 53.23 29.57 26.54
CA THR A 621 52.81 30.98 26.58
C THR A 621 53.58 31.92 25.65
N ALA A 622 52.93 32.37 24.56
CA ALA A 622 52.87 33.80 24.21
C ALA A 622 51.91 34.03 23.02
N SER A 623 50.91 34.87 23.29
CA SER A 623 50.19 35.70 22.34
C SER A 623 51.11 36.52 21.44
N VAL A 624 50.68 36.87 20.22
CA VAL A 624 50.65 38.26 19.69
C VAL A 624 49.84 38.31 18.38
N THR A 625 48.94 39.28 18.36
CA THR A 625 48.16 39.82 17.24
C THR A 625 49.01 40.44 16.12
N SER A 626 48.59 40.32 14.85
CA SER A 626 48.68 41.44 13.90
C SER A 626 47.69 41.32 12.74
N LEU A 627 47.07 42.46 12.40
CA LEU A 627 46.32 42.71 11.18
C LEU A 627 47.26 42.83 9.97
N GLY A 628 46.87 42.28 8.83
CA GLY A 628 47.52 42.49 7.53
C GLY A 628 46.53 42.36 6.37
N ARG A 629 46.47 43.41 5.54
CA ARG A 629 45.56 43.62 4.40
C ARG A 629 45.80 42.70 3.19
N LEU A 630 44.69 42.46 2.47
CA LEU A 630 44.51 42.33 1.00
C LEU A 630 45.59 41.64 0.14
N GLY A 631 45.17 40.55 -0.50
CA GLY A 631 45.76 40.04 -1.74
C GLY A 631 44.91 38.92 -2.33
N VAL A 632 44.06 39.24 -3.32
CA VAL A 632 43.35 38.24 -4.14
C VAL A 632 44.16 38.02 -5.42
N PRO A 633 44.52 36.78 -5.79
CA PRO A 633 44.85 36.45 -7.16
C PRO A 633 43.64 35.81 -7.85
N SER A 634 43.19 36.49 -8.89
CA SER A 634 42.35 35.97 -9.95
C SER A 634 43.05 34.84 -10.69
N GLN A 635 42.49 33.61 -10.67
CA GLN A 635 42.50 32.60 -11.76
C GLN A 635 41.93 31.26 -11.26
N ALA A 636 40.60 31.07 -11.35
CA ALA A 636 39.95 29.74 -11.30
C ALA A 636 38.47 29.74 -11.76
N VAL A 637 37.99 30.73 -12.52
CA VAL A 637 36.55 30.87 -12.82
C VAL A 637 36.11 30.24 -14.16
N VAL A 638 37.04 29.68 -14.94
CA VAL A 638 36.75 29.28 -16.33
C VAL A 638 36.31 27.81 -16.55
N PRO A 639 36.52 26.80 -15.67
CA PRO A 639 35.99 25.46 -15.94
C PRO A 639 34.54 25.24 -15.48
N LEU A 640 34.03 25.99 -14.48
CA LEU A 640 32.69 25.73 -13.91
C LEU A 640 31.53 26.26 -14.78
N MET A 641 31.74 27.31 -15.57
CA MET A 641 30.69 27.86 -16.43
C MET A 641 30.36 26.95 -17.62
N LEU A 642 31.34 26.19 -18.15
CA LEU A 642 31.10 25.27 -19.25
C LEU A 642 30.28 24.04 -18.82
N LEU A 643 30.45 23.55 -17.59
CA LEU A 643 29.66 22.44 -17.05
C LEU A 643 28.19 22.84 -16.81
N ALA A 644 27.96 24.05 -16.30
CA ALA A 644 26.62 24.58 -16.06
C ALA A 644 25.83 24.82 -17.38
N VAL A 645 26.51 25.28 -18.43
CA VAL A 645 25.89 25.48 -19.76
C VAL A 645 25.55 24.14 -20.42
N MET A 646 26.35 23.09 -20.25
CA MET A 646 26.01 21.75 -20.77
C MET A 646 24.86 21.09 -20.02
N LEU A 647 24.75 21.28 -18.70
CA LEU A 647 23.62 20.79 -17.90
C LEU A 647 22.31 21.53 -18.24
N LEU A 648 22.38 22.84 -18.50
CA LEU A 648 21.22 23.64 -18.96
C LEU A 648 20.79 23.29 -20.39
N ALA A 649 21.73 23.00 -21.30
CA ALA A 649 21.40 22.52 -22.64
C ALA A 649 20.72 21.13 -22.63
N GLY A 650 21.12 20.25 -21.70
CA GLY A 650 20.46 18.97 -21.46
C GLY A 650 19.03 19.09 -20.90
N LEU A 651 18.76 20.10 -20.07
CA LEU A 651 17.42 20.39 -19.56
C LEU A 651 16.50 20.99 -20.63
N VAL A 652 17.00 21.90 -21.48
CA VAL A 652 16.20 22.52 -22.56
C VAL A 652 15.82 21.51 -23.64
N TYR A 653 16.66 20.50 -23.91
CA TYR A 653 16.31 19.42 -24.85
C TYR A 653 15.24 18.47 -24.31
N ARG A 654 15.10 18.33 -22.98
CA ARG A 654 14.03 17.56 -22.34
C ARG A 654 12.71 18.32 -22.21
N VAL A 655 12.75 19.64 -22.05
CA VAL A 655 11.53 20.49 -21.97
C VAL A 655 10.97 20.81 -23.37
N GLY A 656 11.80 20.77 -24.42
CA GLY A 656 11.40 21.05 -25.81
C GLY A 656 10.61 19.95 -26.54
N VAL A 657 10.41 18.77 -25.94
CA VAL A 657 9.65 17.67 -26.57
C VAL A 657 8.18 17.62 -26.10
N THR A 658 7.80 18.41 -25.09
CA THR A 658 6.45 18.37 -24.51
C THR A 658 5.54 19.55 -24.86
N GLN A 659 5.91 20.44 -25.79
CA GLN A 659 4.97 21.44 -26.31
C GLN A 659 5.28 21.85 -27.78
N GLY A 660 4.56 21.24 -28.73
CA GLY A 660 4.20 21.90 -30.00
C GLY A 660 4.86 21.42 -31.29
N GLN A 661 4.39 20.31 -31.86
CA GLN A 661 4.21 20.21 -33.32
C GLN A 661 2.78 19.74 -33.62
N LYS A 662 1.87 20.71 -33.69
CA LYS A 662 0.72 20.63 -34.60
C LYS A 662 1.29 20.90 -36.00
N SER A 663 1.42 19.87 -36.83
CA SER A 663 1.46 20.03 -38.28
C SER A 663 0.39 19.13 -38.89
N ALA A 664 -0.59 19.78 -39.50
CA ALA A 664 -1.50 19.16 -40.44
C ALA A 664 -0.68 18.48 -41.57
N VAL A 665 -1.01 17.23 -41.85
CA VAL A 665 -0.84 16.65 -43.18
C VAL A 665 -2.20 16.08 -43.55
N ASP A 666 -2.79 16.71 -44.56
CA ASP A 666 -3.98 16.28 -45.26
C ASP A 666 -3.95 14.79 -45.60
N ARG A 667 -5.08 14.13 -45.37
CA ARG A 667 -5.47 12.99 -46.20
C ARG A 667 -6.94 13.16 -46.57
N ASP A 668 -7.11 13.59 -47.82
CA ASP A 668 -8.35 13.64 -48.57
C ASP A 668 -9.23 12.41 -48.31
N TYR A 669 -10.40 12.67 -47.74
CA TYR A 669 -11.57 11.84 -47.93
C TYR A 669 -12.30 12.37 -49.18
N ALA A 670 -12.01 11.76 -50.33
CA ALA A 670 -12.83 11.91 -51.52
C ALA A 670 -13.83 10.75 -51.61
N LEU A 671 -15.10 11.13 -51.47
CA LEU A 671 -16.32 10.52 -51.97
C LEU A 671 -16.11 9.49 -53.11
N HIS A 672 -16.69 8.31 -52.94
CA HIS A 672 -17.61 7.76 -53.94
C HIS A 672 -18.69 6.94 -53.23
N GLN A 673 -19.89 7.53 -53.17
CA GLN A 673 -21.13 6.77 -53.17
C GLN A 673 -21.31 6.20 -54.58
N ASP A 674 -21.62 4.92 -54.67
CA ASP A 674 -22.62 4.43 -55.62
C ASP A 674 -23.37 3.29 -54.94
N GLY A 675 -24.67 3.50 -54.73
CA GLY A 675 -25.59 2.47 -54.27
C GLY A 675 -26.29 1.83 -55.45
N ALA A 676 -26.67 0.56 -55.31
CA ALA A 676 -28.00 0.04 -55.68
C ALA A 676 -28.09 -1.50 -55.46
N LYS A 677 -28.70 -1.87 -54.33
CA LYS A 677 -29.87 -2.77 -54.17
C LYS A 677 -29.83 -4.26 -54.63
N PRO A 678 -30.79 -5.10 -54.15
CA PRO A 678 -30.52 -6.40 -53.55
C PRO A 678 -31.06 -7.59 -54.37
N LEU A 679 -30.62 -8.82 -54.07
CA LEU A 679 -31.34 -10.06 -54.40
C LEU A 679 -31.05 -11.18 -53.38
N LEU A 680 -32.07 -11.56 -52.59
CA LEU A 680 -32.40 -12.96 -52.32
C LEU A 680 -33.41 -13.40 -53.41
N PRO A 681 -33.74 -14.69 -53.67
CA PRO A 681 -33.34 -15.93 -52.97
C PRO A 681 -32.90 -17.10 -53.91
N SER A 682 -32.34 -18.17 -53.32
CA SER A 682 -32.72 -19.57 -53.56
C SER A 682 -32.10 -20.46 -52.49
#